data_AF-A0A496UR58-F1
#
_entry.id   AF-A0A496UR58-F1
#
_cell.length_a   1.000
_cell.length_b   1.000
_cell.length_c   1.000
_cell.angle_alpha   90.00
_cell.angle_beta   90.00
_cell.angle_gamma   90.00
#
_symmetry.space_group_name_H-M   'P 1'
#
loop_
_entity.id
_entity.type
_entity.pdbx_description
1 polymer ?
#
loop_
_entity_poly.entity_id
_entity_poly.type
_entity_poly.pdbx_seq_one_letter_code
_entity_poly.pdbx_strand_id
1 'polypeptide(L)'
;MTDRPVRHLPVALILVILLLALAVAVGAQETAESAAPAASTEAQVPADSLAIAEMDSSMPPNPDDPVWLELGSAVPDSVLLRGAGLILAFEDTFTFDPGEIDTVDVSAKRVTIGEVIEAIGRRMEAETRAMHNVEYTSLTTVVERDVPSRYGDDYTITEMADRTSFDNDKGRRSVQLWERVRTVEDGEITEEEIDHEMQRDWGDMGASISMAMPFSRGSGNRYNYVIEDRALVGNSLVYRIAFAPKSRFEALPSGKVWVDYSHWVIRKLEAELVETVPFPMFLKAVPLVRISRERHGGYWFTTDAHIVIELRRIPLVDNPRQVEIRTRLQDIRINGEPVAEDMPVPRAERWGNLDPDDFWYSAEASDDSLRIYWEDVDAVWSAEVSDALTPVDLSEAQIDTLTELGSTELERMWAASPWAFRPIEPRLPGYNRAQGPVVRLGARLWHRGPVRPEVKFMAGYAFANKKPEFKVEARWPLVRGDVGSGPNLASRQAILDLDVDGWKEARLFAGDGRRHTRSASAFFYGSDPNSYFESRGGLTRLTWRPAGGLALHGEAIYAEERTMEQNATWNLLGRQLRPDGVLPSHSLDDRRVGTGLAWRHRWLRLDGQVTWHHAASATFTGYWPSDTRDLRELEVGGQIDVLDRAGNQWLLKGRHREFNGQAPRQWRTWMGDWGTLRGYQHGELVGDAGTWGSVDLRLGWDIPRALRLPLLKNWGIQTIGFADWARTRHEAGPWPEEGTAGERWDVGFGFGARLDLPITWGYPYLRTYVARPVGEGSEGHGWRFLVGVEVR
;
A
#
# COMPACT_ATOMS: atom_id res chain seq x y z
N MET A 1 -49.98 17.05 -9.04
CA MET A 1 -48.94 17.96 -9.56
C MET A 1 -49.43 19.38 -9.37
N THR A 2 -48.88 20.10 -8.39
CA THR A 2 -49.20 21.51 -8.14
C THR A 2 -48.04 22.36 -8.64
N ASP A 3 -48.28 23.13 -9.70
CA ASP A 3 -47.34 24.11 -10.25
C ASP A 3 -46.99 25.16 -9.19
N ARG A 4 -45.71 25.23 -8.82
CA ARG A 4 -45.15 26.41 -8.14
C ARG A 4 -44.28 27.17 -9.15
N PRO A 5 -44.49 28.48 -9.32
CA PRO A 5 -43.70 29.27 -10.25
C PRO A 5 -42.26 29.38 -9.75
N VAL A 6 -41.30 29.00 -10.60
CA VAL A 6 -39.88 29.22 -10.38
C VAL A 6 -39.63 30.72 -10.47
N ARG A 7 -39.37 31.38 -9.34
CA ARG A 7 -38.90 32.76 -9.33
C ARG A 7 -37.49 32.81 -9.91
N HIS A 8 -37.34 33.44 -11.07
CA HIS A 8 -36.04 33.76 -11.65
C HIS A 8 -35.32 34.76 -10.74
N LEU A 9 -34.16 34.39 -10.21
CA LEU A 9 -33.22 35.35 -9.63
C LEU A 9 -32.67 36.18 -10.81
N PRO A 10 -32.69 37.52 -10.77
CA PRO A 10 -32.19 38.32 -11.87
C PRO A 10 -30.67 38.17 -11.97
N VAL A 11 -30.20 37.82 -13.18
CA VAL A 11 -28.78 37.71 -13.57
C VAL A 11 -27.93 38.92 -13.11
N ALA A 12 -28.56 40.09 -12.95
CA ALA A 12 -27.95 41.29 -12.37
C ALA A 12 -27.37 41.11 -10.96
N LEU A 13 -27.98 40.28 -10.10
CA LEU A 13 -27.49 40.06 -8.73
C LEU A 13 -26.20 39.23 -8.71
N ILE A 14 -26.04 38.30 -9.65
CA ILE A 14 -24.82 37.48 -9.80
C ILE A 14 -23.66 38.35 -10.30
N LEU A 15 -23.92 39.25 -11.25
CA LEU A 15 -22.95 40.22 -11.77
C LEU A 15 -22.49 41.21 -10.69
N VAL A 16 -23.40 41.66 -9.81
CA VAL A 16 -23.06 42.56 -8.69
C VAL A 16 -22.17 41.87 -7.64
N ILE A 17 -22.40 40.58 -7.35
CA ILE A 17 -21.56 39.81 -6.41
C ILE A 17 -20.15 39.59 -6.98
N LEU A 18 -20.03 39.30 -8.28
CA LEU A 18 -18.74 39.18 -8.97
C LEU A 18 -17.96 40.50 -8.99
N LEU A 19 -18.64 41.63 -9.20
CA LEU A 19 -18.00 42.96 -9.17
C LEU A 19 -17.59 43.39 -7.75
N LEU A 20 -18.35 43.02 -6.72
CA LEU A 20 -17.98 43.27 -5.32
C LEU A 20 -16.76 42.45 -4.87
N ALA A 21 -16.65 41.20 -5.32
CA ALA A 21 -15.45 40.38 -5.08
C ALA A 21 -14.20 40.99 -5.75
N LEU A 22 -14.36 41.56 -6.95
CA LEU A 22 -13.29 42.28 -7.65
C LEU A 22 -12.87 43.57 -6.91
N ALA A 23 -13.83 44.31 -6.34
CA ALA A 23 -13.57 45.55 -5.61
C ALA A 23 -12.84 45.33 -4.27
N VAL A 24 -13.14 44.24 -3.55
CA VAL A 24 -12.43 43.88 -2.30
C VAL A 24 -10.98 43.49 -2.59
N ALA A 25 -10.70 42.86 -3.73
CA ALA A 25 -9.34 42.52 -4.14
C ALA A 25 -8.48 43.75 -4.48
N VAL A 26 -9.09 44.83 -5.01
CA VAL A 26 -8.41 46.10 -5.32
C VAL A 26 -8.20 46.96 -4.06
N GLY A 27 -9.13 46.93 -3.09
CA GLY A 27 -9.04 47.74 -1.87
C GLY A 27 -7.97 47.32 -0.85
N ALA A 28 -7.48 46.09 -0.91
CA ALA A 28 -6.45 45.58 0.01
C ALA A 28 -5.01 46.06 -0.31
N GLN A 29 -4.83 46.82 -1.41
CA GLN A 29 -3.53 47.27 -1.89
C GLN A 29 -3.04 48.56 -1.20
N GLU A 30 -3.89 49.30 -0.49
CA GLU A 30 -3.55 50.62 0.07
C GLU A 30 -3.19 50.66 1.57
N THR A 31 -3.35 49.57 2.34
CA THR A 31 -3.21 49.62 3.81
C THR A 31 -2.02 48.83 4.39
N ALA A 32 -1.10 48.32 3.56
CA ALA A 32 0.00 47.46 4.02
C ALA A 32 1.34 48.17 4.28
N GLU A 33 1.42 49.50 4.11
CA GLU A 33 2.58 50.28 4.57
C GLU A 33 2.28 50.89 5.95
N SER A 34 2.66 50.20 7.02
CA SER A 34 2.95 50.71 8.39
C SER A 34 2.39 49.81 9.48
N ALA A 35 3.20 48.85 9.93
CA ALA A 35 3.23 48.41 11.33
C ALA A 35 4.45 47.50 11.58
N ALA A 36 5.46 48.04 12.26
CA ALA A 36 6.53 47.25 12.86
C ALA A 36 6.02 46.58 14.17
N PRO A 37 6.45 45.35 14.52
CA PRO A 37 5.93 44.67 15.70
C PRO A 37 6.68 45.08 16.97
N ALA A 38 5.91 45.42 18.01
CA ALA A 38 6.38 45.55 19.38
C ALA A 38 6.47 44.16 20.05
N ALA A 39 7.55 43.95 20.80
CA ALA A 39 7.80 42.77 21.61
C ALA A 39 6.87 42.72 22.85
N SER A 40 6.41 41.53 23.21
CA SER A 40 5.86 41.21 24.54
C SER A 40 6.29 39.79 24.95
N THR A 41 7.12 39.65 25.98
CA THR A 41 6.82 39.50 27.42
C THR A 41 6.39 38.07 27.79
N GLU A 42 7.32 37.36 28.43
CA GLU A 42 7.12 36.11 29.15
C GLU A 42 6.08 36.26 30.27
N ALA A 43 5.20 35.26 30.40
CA ALA A 43 4.34 35.10 31.56
C ALA A 43 4.54 33.70 32.16
N GLN A 44 5.05 33.68 33.39
CA GLN A 44 5.15 32.53 34.28
C GLN A 44 3.75 32.07 34.73
N VAL A 45 3.56 30.76 34.84
CA VAL A 45 2.37 30.13 35.43
C VAL A 45 2.75 29.61 36.83
N PRO A 46 1.98 29.93 37.89
CA PRO A 46 2.22 29.39 39.21
C PRO A 46 1.54 28.02 39.41
N ALA A 47 2.23 27.17 40.16
CA ALA A 47 1.69 25.96 40.78
C ALA A 47 0.84 26.33 42.01
N ASP A 48 -0.32 25.69 42.17
CA ASP A 48 -0.57 24.78 43.30
C ASP A 48 -2.04 24.35 43.44
N SER A 49 -2.16 23.13 43.97
CA SER A 49 -3.26 22.58 44.80
C SER A 49 -4.58 22.17 44.13
N LEU A 50 -4.93 20.89 44.28
CA LEU A 50 -6.22 20.47 44.83
C LEU A 50 -6.15 19.05 45.40
N ALA A 51 -6.80 18.90 46.54
CA ALA A 51 -6.66 17.84 47.51
C ALA A 51 -7.56 16.61 47.24
N ILE A 52 -7.15 15.56 47.94
CA ILE A 52 -7.68 14.20 48.06
C ILE A 52 -9.09 14.20 48.66
N ALA A 53 -9.97 13.34 48.12
CA ALA A 53 -11.21 12.92 48.77
C ALA A 53 -11.24 11.38 48.84
N GLU A 54 -11.32 10.88 50.08
CA GLU A 54 -11.56 9.49 50.45
C GLU A 54 -12.96 9.04 50.01
N MET A 55 -13.09 7.79 49.56
CA MET A 55 -14.37 7.10 49.53
C MET A 55 -14.21 5.61 49.87
N ASP A 56 -15.26 5.15 50.53
CA ASP A 56 -15.40 4.05 51.47
C ASP A 56 -15.46 2.66 50.81
N SER A 57 -15.02 1.68 51.58
CA SER A 57 -14.86 0.27 51.23
C SER A 57 -16.14 -0.54 51.47
N SER A 58 -16.63 -1.25 50.45
CA SER A 58 -17.53 -2.40 50.64
C SER A 58 -17.06 -3.59 49.80
N MET A 59 -16.75 -4.70 50.48
CA MET A 59 -16.19 -5.93 49.90
C MET A 59 -17.21 -6.70 49.04
N PRO A 60 -16.78 -7.37 47.96
CA PRO A 60 -17.46 -8.54 47.40
C PRO A 60 -16.95 -9.85 48.04
N PRO A 61 -17.72 -10.97 47.91
CA PRO A 61 -17.50 -12.17 48.69
C PRO A 61 -16.37 -13.09 48.18
N ASN A 62 -16.01 -13.99 49.08
CA ASN A 62 -14.90 -14.95 49.11
C ASN A 62 -14.88 -15.94 47.91
N PRO A 63 -13.74 -16.13 47.21
CA PRO A 63 -13.63 -17.01 46.03
C PRO A 63 -13.48 -18.52 46.30
N ASP A 64 -13.61 -19.01 47.54
CA ASP A 64 -13.25 -20.40 47.91
C ASP A 64 -14.41 -21.41 48.05
N ASP A 65 -15.57 -21.19 47.44
CA ASP A 65 -16.66 -22.21 47.41
C ASP A 65 -16.65 -23.03 46.12
N PRO A 66 -16.43 -24.37 46.17
CA PRO A 66 -16.50 -25.22 44.99
C PRO A 66 -17.96 -25.49 44.57
N VAL A 67 -18.33 -25.01 43.39
CA VAL A 67 -19.59 -25.37 42.71
C VAL A 67 -19.34 -26.61 41.85
N TRP A 68 -19.99 -27.71 42.22
CA TRP A 68 -20.04 -28.92 41.40
C TRP A 68 -21.12 -28.78 40.32
N LEU A 69 -20.72 -28.86 39.06
CA LEU A 69 -21.62 -28.95 37.90
C LEU A 69 -21.35 -30.28 37.17
N GLU A 70 -22.27 -31.21 37.31
CA GLU A 70 -22.34 -32.43 36.51
C GLU A 70 -22.73 -32.08 35.07
N LEU A 71 -21.82 -32.32 34.11
CA LEU A 71 -22.15 -32.29 32.68
C LEU A 71 -22.33 -33.72 32.18
N GLY A 72 -23.60 -34.07 32.00
CA GLY A 72 -24.04 -35.31 31.38
C GLY A 72 -23.61 -35.41 29.91
N SER A 73 -23.51 -36.67 29.49
CA SER A 73 -23.20 -37.19 28.15
C SER A 73 -23.72 -36.33 26.99
N ALA A 74 -22.79 -35.75 26.21
CA ALA A 74 -23.07 -35.23 24.88
C ALA A 74 -22.09 -35.80 23.85
N VAL A 75 -22.68 -36.20 22.72
CA VAL A 75 -22.13 -36.91 21.56
C VAL A 75 -20.95 -36.14 20.89
N PRO A 76 -19.91 -36.83 20.34
CA PRO A 76 -18.66 -36.21 19.86
C PRO A 76 -18.80 -35.19 18.71
N ASP A 77 -19.92 -35.17 18.00
CA ASP A 77 -20.07 -34.35 16.79
C ASP A 77 -20.35 -32.85 17.04
N SER A 78 -20.51 -32.42 18.30
CA SER A 78 -20.86 -31.03 18.63
C SER A 78 -19.66 -30.11 18.90
N VAL A 79 -18.45 -30.68 19.05
CA VAL A 79 -17.20 -29.93 19.31
C VAL A 79 -16.56 -29.41 18.00
N LEU A 80 -16.68 -30.16 16.90
CA LEU A 80 -16.13 -29.78 15.59
C LEU A 80 -16.89 -28.60 14.93
N LEU A 81 -18.17 -28.38 15.29
CA LEU A 81 -18.99 -27.30 14.72
C LEU A 81 -18.90 -25.96 15.46
N ARG A 82 -18.18 -25.88 16.60
CA ARG A 82 -18.03 -24.64 17.39
C ARG A 82 -16.70 -23.90 17.22
N GLY A 83 -15.85 -24.33 16.28
CA GLY A 83 -14.59 -23.62 16.01
C GLY A 83 -13.52 -23.75 17.10
N ALA A 84 -13.62 -24.75 17.98
CA ALA A 84 -12.54 -25.13 18.87
C ALA A 84 -11.35 -25.64 18.04
N GLY A 85 -10.16 -25.07 18.27
CA GLY A 85 -8.95 -25.45 17.56
C GLY A 85 -8.59 -26.93 17.76
N LEU A 86 -7.93 -27.53 16.77
CA LEU A 86 -7.37 -28.87 16.87
C LEU A 86 -6.31 -28.88 18.00
N ILE A 87 -6.49 -29.73 19.01
CA ILE A 87 -5.55 -29.95 20.12
C ILE A 87 -4.70 -31.18 19.79
N LEU A 88 -3.38 -31.04 19.85
CA LEU A 88 -2.41 -32.13 19.70
C LEU A 88 -2.25 -32.90 21.04
N ALA A 89 -2.13 -34.22 20.94
CA ALA A 89 -1.89 -35.27 21.95
C ALA A 89 -3.07 -35.75 22.85
N PHE A 90 -3.40 -37.05 22.77
CA PHE A 90 -4.35 -37.72 23.67
C PHE A 90 -3.96 -39.16 24.09
N GLU A 91 -2.66 -39.46 24.23
CA GLU A 91 -2.03 -40.79 24.51
C GLU A 91 -1.41 -41.41 23.23
N ASP A 92 -0.08 -41.31 23.12
CA ASP A 92 0.70 -41.74 21.95
C ASP A 92 1.45 -43.04 22.25
N THR A 93 0.83 -44.18 21.94
CA THR A 93 1.52 -45.48 21.92
C THR A 93 2.06 -45.76 20.52
N PHE A 94 3.37 -45.93 20.40
CA PHE A 94 4.01 -46.43 19.17
C PHE A 94 3.93 -47.97 19.18
N THR A 95 3.37 -48.55 18.13
CA THR A 95 3.47 -50.00 17.88
C THR A 95 4.56 -50.24 16.85
N PHE A 96 5.71 -50.71 17.31
CA PHE A 96 6.70 -51.31 16.42
C PHE A 96 6.18 -52.67 15.91
N ASP A 97 6.78 -53.15 14.82
CA ASP A 97 6.45 -54.41 14.12
C ASP A 97 6.19 -55.59 15.10
N PRO A 98 5.28 -56.55 14.83
CA PRO A 98 4.66 -57.46 15.82
C PRO A 98 5.55 -58.47 16.56
N GLY A 99 6.88 -58.29 16.58
CA GLY A 99 7.85 -59.24 17.12
C GLY A 99 8.43 -58.89 18.49
N GLU A 100 8.58 -57.62 18.86
CA GLU A 100 9.18 -57.22 20.15
C GLU A 100 8.43 -56.01 20.72
N ILE A 101 7.84 -56.20 21.91
CA ILE A 101 7.02 -55.20 22.60
C ILE A 101 7.95 -54.27 23.38
N ASP A 102 8.46 -53.24 22.72
CA ASP A 102 8.92 -52.01 23.37
C ASP A 102 8.04 -50.86 22.91
N THR A 103 6.90 -50.69 23.59
CA THR A 103 6.07 -49.48 23.49
C THR A 103 6.80 -48.33 24.17
N VAL A 104 7.29 -47.36 23.39
CA VAL A 104 7.76 -46.07 23.90
C VAL A 104 6.52 -45.19 24.11
N ASP A 105 6.29 -44.76 25.34
CA ASP A 105 5.21 -43.83 25.70
C ASP A 105 5.74 -42.40 25.58
N VAL A 106 5.21 -41.61 24.66
CA VAL A 106 5.66 -40.23 24.43
C VAL A 106 4.71 -39.27 25.14
N SER A 107 5.16 -38.73 26.27
CA SER A 107 4.43 -37.69 27.01
C SER A 107 4.76 -36.30 26.44
N ALA A 108 4.01 -35.87 25.42
CA ALA A 108 4.07 -34.51 24.90
C ALA A 108 2.99 -33.62 25.54
N LYS A 109 3.35 -32.37 25.89
CA LYS A 109 2.38 -31.36 26.34
C LYS A 109 1.35 -31.12 25.22
N ARG A 110 0.06 -31.06 25.58
CA ARG A 110 -1.01 -30.72 24.64
C ARG A 110 -0.83 -29.29 24.15
N VAL A 111 -0.92 -29.10 22.83
CA VAL A 111 -0.81 -27.78 22.19
C VAL A 111 -1.83 -27.67 21.07
N THR A 112 -2.41 -26.51 20.87
CA THR A 112 -3.31 -26.24 19.74
C THR A 112 -2.51 -26.03 18.45
N ILE A 113 -3.12 -26.29 17.29
CA ILE A 113 -2.50 -25.98 15.99
C ILE A 113 -2.14 -24.48 15.85
N GLY A 114 -2.90 -23.60 16.50
CA GLY A 114 -2.63 -22.16 16.52
C GLY A 114 -1.33 -21.84 17.26
N GLU A 115 -1.12 -22.46 18.42
CA GLU A 115 0.13 -22.34 19.19
C GLU A 115 1.32 -22.93 18.44
N VAL A 116 1.13 -24.06 17.74
CA VAL A 116 2.16 -24.66 16.88
C VAL A 116 2.56 -23.69 15.77
N ILE A 117 1.59 -23.10 15.08
CA ILE A 117 1.84 -22.10 14.04
C ILE A 117 2.58 -20.89 14.61
N GLU A 118 2.17 -20.38 15.78
CA GLU A 118 2.83 -19.23 16.39
C GLU A 118 4.25 -19.59 16.90
N ALA A 119 4.47 -20.80 17.41
CA ALA A 119 5.77 -21.29 17.83
C ALA A 119 6.71 -21.42 16.62
N ILE A 120 6.25 -22.02 15.52
CA ILE A 120 7.01 -22.11 14.25
C ILE A 120 7.35 -20.71 13.74
N GLY A 121 6.37 -19.80 13.70
CA GLY A 121 6.57 -18.42 13.25
C GLY A 121 7.62 -17.68 14.10
N ARG A 122 7.50 -17.75 15.44
CA ARG A 122 8.48 -17.17 16.36
C ARG A 122 9.87 -17.77 16.19
N ARG A 123 9.95 -19.09 16.02
CA ARG A 123 11.22 -19.79 15.82
C ARG A 123 11.89 -19.39 14.52
N MET A 124 11.15 -19.33 13.42
CA MET A 124 11.67 -18.88 12.12
C MET A 124 12.15 -17.43 12.15
N GLU A 125 11.43 -16.53 12.82
CA GLU A 125 11.89 -15.17 13.04
C GLU A 125 13.18 -15.11 13.86
N ALA A 126 13.25 -15.87 14.96
CA ALA A 126 14.43 -15.94 15.81
C ALA A 126 15.65 -16.51 15.05
N GLU A 127 15.46 -17.56 14.24
CA GLU A 127 16.50 -18.12 13.38
C GLU A 127 16.99 -17.10 12.35
N THR A 128 16.07 -16.40 11.67
CA THR A 128 16.43 -15.37 10.70
C THR A 128 17.23 -14.24 11.34
N ARG A 129 16.90 -13.85 12.58
CA ARG A 129 17.66 -12.87 13.34
C ARG A 129 19.02 -13.41 13.79
N ALA A 130 19.11 -14.70 14.12
CA ALA A 130 20.35 -15.31 14.59
C ALA A 130 21.32 -15.66 13.44
N MET A 131 20.85 -15.73 12.19
CA MET A 131 21.67 -15.99 11.01
C MET A 131 22.65 -14.83 10.76
N HIS A 132 23.79 -14.93 11.40
CA HIS A 132 24.93 -14.03 11.27
C HIS A 132 26.18 -14.83 10.91
N ASN A 133 27.05 -14.26 10.09
CA ASN A 133 28.24 -14.90 9.52
C ASN A 133 27.93 -16.20 8.78
N VAL A 134 26.80 -16.22 8.07
CA VAL A 134 26.37 -17.36 7.26
C VAL A 134 26.51 -16.99 5.79
N GLU A 135 27.11 -17.88 5.00
CA GLU A 135 27.17 -17.75 3.55
C GLU A 135 26.67 -19.01 2.87
N TYR A 136 26.02 -18.86 1.71
CA TYR A 136 25.65 -20.00 0.88
C TYR A 136 25.56 -19.57 -0.58
N THR A 137 25.66 -20.55 -1.47
CA THR A 137 25.41 -20.37 -2.90
C THR A 137 24.03 -20.96 -3.22
N SER A 138 23.12 -20.17 -3.80
CA SER A 138 21.86 -20.67 -4.34
C SER A 138 21.96 -20.87 -5.85
N LEU A 139 21.66 -22.07 -6.32
CA LEU A 139 21.49 -22.40 -7.74
C LEU A 139 20.01 -22.35 -8.07
N THR A 140 19.60 -21.41 -8.92
CA THR A 140 18.23 -21.30 -9.41
C THR A 140 18.15 -21.69 -10.87
N THR A 141 17.26 -22.60 -11.20
CA THR A 141 16.90 -23.00 -12.57
C THR A 141 15.47 -22.56 -12.83
N VAL A 142 15.26 -21.78 -13.88
CA VAL A 142 13.96 -21.36 -14.40
C VAL A 142 13.77 -22.02 -15.76
N VAL A 143 12.69 -22.79 -15.93
CA VAL A 143 12.31 -23.41 -17.20
C VAL A 143 11.00 -22.79 -17.66
N GLU A 144 11.03 -22.13 -18.81
CA GLU A 144 9.89 -21.49 -19.44
C GLU A 144 9.40 -22.32 -20.62
N ARG A 145 8.14 -22.77 -20.59
CA ARG A 145 7.54 -23.62 -21.65
C ARG A 145 6.31 -22.97 -22.26
N ASP A 146 6.20 -23.04 -23.58
CA ASP A 146 5.02 -22.57 -24.33
C ASP A 146 3.89 -23.60 -24.42
N VAL A 147 4.22 -24.86 -24.19
CA VAL A 147 3.26 -25.96 -24.15
C VAL A 147 3.61 -26.84 -22.94
N PRO A 148 2.64 -27.22 -22.10
CA PRO A 148 2.90 -27.99 -20.87
C PRO A 148 3.22 -29.48 -21.12
N SER A 149 3.78 -29.84 -22.28
CA SER A 149 4.13 -31.25 -22.56
C SER A 149 5.51 -31.59 -21.97
N ARG A 150 5.69 -32.88 -21.65
CA ARG A 150 6.93 -33.40 -21.04
C ARG A 150 8.02 -33.78 -22.07
N TYR A 151 7.72 -33.78 -23.37
CA TYR A 151 8.65 -34.26 -24.39
C TYR A 151 8.49 -33.52 -25.71
N GLY A 152 9.56 -32.85 -26.16
CA GLY A 152 9.73 -32.40 -27.55
C GLY A 152 9.17 -31.02 -27.92
N ASP A 153 8.86 -30.15 -26.94
CA ASP A 153 8.47 -28.77 -27.23
C ASP A 153 9.66 -27.82 -26.99
N ASP A 154 9.60 -26.64 -27.58
CA ASP A 154 10.60 -25.58 -27.37
C ASP A 154 10.47 -24.99 -25.95
N TYR A 155 11.61 -24.79 -25.29
CA TYR A 155 11.66 -24.17 -23.97
C TYR A 155 12.98 -23.42 -23.73
N THR A 156 12.90 -22.42 -22.86
CA THR A 156 14.08 -21.67 -22.41
C THR A 156 14.42 -22.10 -20.99
N ILE A 157 15.71 -22.37 -20.74
CA ILE A 157 16.26 -22.64 -19.42
C ILE A 157 17.15 -21.48 -19.02
N THR A 158 16.85 -20.82 -17.92
CA THR A 158 17.75 -19.86 -17.27
C THR A 158 18.29 -20.46 -15.98
N GLU A 159 19.60 -20.63 -15.89
CA GLU A 159 20.29 -21.06 -14.68
C GLU A 159 21.11 -19.90 -14.12
N MET A 160 21.03 -19.66 -12.82
CA MET A 160 21.81 -18.61 -12.16
C MET A 160 22.35 -19.13 -10.84
N ALA A 161 23.54 -18.67 -10.48
CA ALA A 161 24.16 -18.95 -9.19
C ALA A 161 24.37 -17.66 -8.42
N ASP A 162 23.78 -17.55 -7.23
CA ASP A 162 23.92 -16.39 -6.36
C ASP A 162 24.64 -16.77 -5.07
N ARG A 163 25.67 -16.00 -4.71
CA ARG A 163 26.32 -16.11 -3.40
C ARG A 163 25.66 -15.14 -2.44
N THR A 164 24.96 -15.66 -1.43
CA THR A 164 24.39 -14.86 -0.34
C THR A 164 25.28 -14.92 0.90
N SER A 165 25.51 -13.78 1.55
CA SER A 165 26.22 -13.65 2.82
C SER A 165 25.40 -12.81 3.81
N PHE A 166 25.26 -13.28 5.04
CA PHE A 166 24.63 -12.58 6.16
C PHE A 166 25.71 -12.10 7.11
N ASP A 167 25.97 -10.79 7.12
CA ASP A 167 26.99 -10.14 7.94
C ASP A 167 26.31 -9.30 9.04
N ASN A 168 26.83 -9.33 10.25
CA ASN A 168 26.35 -8.53 11.40
C ASN A 168 26.25 -7.04 11.08
N ASP A 169 27.27 -6.49 10.42
CA ASP A 169 27.41 -5.04 10.25
C ASP A 169 26.74 -4.52 8.99
N LYS A 170 26.60 -5.40 8.00
CA LYS A 170 26.25 -5.00 6.62
C LYS A 170 24.94 -5.61 6.12
N GLY A 171 24.27 -6.41 6.96
CA GLY A 171 23.05 -7.12 6.61
C GLY A 171 23.28 -8.19 5.52
N ARG A 172 22.20 -8.57 4.85
CA ARG A 172 22.22 -9.54 3.75
C ARG A 172 22.86 -8.92 2.50
N ARG A 173 23.80 -9.64 1.90
CA ARG A 173 24.44 -9.32 0.61
C ARG A 173 24.22 -10.48 -0.34
N SER A 174 23.85 -10.22 -1.58
CA SER A 174 23.82 -11.21 -2.65
C SER A 174 24.71 -10.76 -3.80
N VAL A 175 25.41 -11.69 -4.42
CA VAL A 175 26.20 -11.46 -5.64
C VAL A 175 25.88 -12.56 -6.63
N GLN A 176 25.39 -12.19 -7.80
CA GLN A 176 25.23 -13.12 -8.91
C GLN A 176 26.63 -13.51 -9.41
N LEU A 177 26.94 -14.80 -9.38
CA LEU A 177 28.21 -15.35 -9.79
C LEU A 177 28.27 -15.58 -11.30
N TRP A 178 27.16 -16.07 -11.86
CA TRP A 178 26.96 -16.29 -13.29
C TRP A 178 25.47 -16.48 -13.59
N GLU A 179 25.12 -16.23 -14.84
CA GLU A 179 23.83 -16.54 -15.44
C GLU A 179 24.07 -17.30 -16.74
N ARG A 180 23.23 -18.30 -17.02
CA ARG A 180 23.27 -19.10 -18.23
C ARG A 180 21.87 -19.25 -18.78
N VAL A 181 21.66 -18.82 -20.01
CA VAL A 181 20.41 -18.97 -20.73
C VAL A 181 20.60 -19.97 -21.86
N ARG A 182 19.75 -20.99 -21.94
CA ARG A 182 19.74 -22.01 -22.99
C ARG A 182 18.37 -22.08 -23.64
N THR A 183 18.31 -21.94 -24.95
CA THR A 183 17.10 -22.22 -25.72
C THR A 183 17.20 -23.65 -26.25
N VAL A 184 16.18 -24.46 -25.98
CA VAL A 184 16.06 -25.83 -26.46
C VAL A 184 14.93 -25.90 -27.47
N GLU A 185 15.22 -26.33 -28.70
CA GLU A 185 14.24 -26.57 -29.75
C GLU A 185 14.31 -28.05 -30.16
N ASP A 186 13.17 -28.73 -30.27
CA ASP A 186 13.08 -30.16 -30.60
C ASP A 186 13.97 -31.08 -29.71
N GLY A 187 14.30 -30.64 -28.50
CA GLY A 187 15.17 -31.37 -27.57
C GLY A 187 16.68 -31.16 -27.77
N GLU A 188 17.09 -30.33 -28.72
CA GLU A 188 18.48 -29.92 -28.94
C GLU A 188 18.70 -28.46 -28.48
N ILE A 189 19.87 -28.16 -27.89
CA ILE A 189 20.21 -26.79 -27.49
C ILE A 189 20.58 -26.00 -28.75
N THR A 190 19.81 -24.97 -29.08
CA THR A 190 20.02 -24.13 -30.26
C THR A 190 20.83 -22.87 -29.94
N GLU A 191 20.64 -22.32 -28.74
CA GLU A 191 21.34 -21.14 -28.25
C GLU A 191 21.80 -21.36 -26.80
N GLU A 192 23.04 -20.95 -26.48
CA GLU A 192 23.59 -20.91 -25.12
C GLU A 192 24.33 -19.60 -24.93
N GLU A 193 23.85 -18.77 -24.00
CA GLU A 193 24.51 -17.55 -23.55
C GLU A 193 24.92 -17.71 -22.09
N ILE A 194 26.17 -17.37 -21.77
CA ILE A 194 26.68 -17.38 -20.40
C ILE A 194 27.19 -15.98 -20.08
N ASP A 195 26.52 -15.33 -19.13
CA ASP A 195 26.99 -14.07 -18.55
C ASP A 195 27.77 -14.36 -17.26
N HIS A 196 28.98 -13.82 -17.22
CA HIS A 196 29.89 -13.88 -16.07
C HIS A 196 30.01 -12.52 -15.37
N GLU A 197 29.26 -11.51 -15.79
CA GLU A 197 29.27 -10.20 -15.16
C GLU A 197 28.71 -10.31 -13.73
N MET A 198 29.57 -10.02 -12.75
CA MET A 198 29.17 -10.05 -11.34
C MET A 198 28.21 -8.90 -11.05
N GLN A 199 26.91 -9.17 -11.09
CA GLN A 199 25.90 -8.20 -10.70
C GLN A 199 25.67 -8.25 -9.19
N ARG A 200 25.85 -7.10 -8.54
CA ARG A 200 25.51 -6.93 -7.11
C ARG A 200 24.05 -6.51 -7.02
N ASP A 201 23.17 -7.50 -6.86
CA ASP A 201 21.77 -7.22 -6.56
C ASP A 201 21.54 -7.12 -5.05
N TRP A 202 20.81 -6.07 -4.67
CA TRP A 202 20.40 -5.78 -3.30
C TRP A 202 18.88 -5.92 -3.20
N GLY A 203 18.37 -7.09 -3.58
CA GLY A 203 16.95 -7.42 -3.60
C GLY A 203 16.57 -8.45 -2.53
N ASP A 204 15.65 -8.10 -1.63
CA ASP A 204 15.11 -9.01 -0.62
C ASP A 204 13.91 -9.80 -1.17
N MET A 205 14.14 -10.59 -2.22
CA MET A 205 13.06 -11.33 -2.88
C MET A 205 12.57 -12.53 -2.04
N GLY A 206 13.41 -13.03 -1.13
CA GLY A 206 13.14 -14.22 -0.32
C GLY A 206 12.17 -14.04 0.85
N ALA A 207 11.96 -12.81 1.34
CA ALA A 207 11.10 -12.59 2.52
C ALA A 207 9.59 -12.63 2.20
N SER A 208 9.21 -12.39 0.94
CA SER A 208 7.80 -12.15 0.59
C SER A 208 6.97 -13.42 0.37
N ILE A 209 7.57 -14.51 -0.13
CA ILE A 209 6.86 -15.79 -0.32
C ILE A 209 6.59 -16.46 1.05
N SER A 210 7.49 -16.26 2.01
CA SER A 210 7.40 -16.78 3.38
C SER A 210 6.22 -16.22 4.18
N MET A 211 5.77 -15.00 3.88
CA MET A 211 4.67 -14.35 4.63
C MET A 211 3.25 -14.81 4.24
N ALA A 212 3.08 -15.44 3.07
CA ALA A 212 1.79 -15.95 2.60
C ALA A 212 1.51 -17.42 3.00
N MET A 213 2.43 -18.04 3.73
CA MET A 213 2.35 -19.44 4.12
C MET A 213 1.27 -19.66 5.19
N PRO A 214 0.61 -20.83 5.22
CA PRO A 214 -0.38 -21.18 6.26
C PRO A 214 0.17 -21.10 7.70
N PHE A 215 1.49 -21.13 7.88
CA PHE A 215 2.18 -21.08 9.17
C PHE A 215 2.77 -19.69 9.52
N SER A 216 2.39 -18.63 8.81
CA SER A 216 2.78 -17.27 9.20
C SER A 216 1.99 -16.78 10.41
N ARG A 217 2.52 -15.77 11.12
CA ARG A 217 1.85 -15.26 12.32
C ARG A 217 0.48 -14.69 11.95
N GLY A 218 -0.58 -15.25 12.55
CA GLY A 218 -1.97 -14.82 12.32
C GLY A 218 -2.68 -15.48 11.12
N SER A 219 -2.03 -16.36 10.35
CA SER A 219 -2.69 -17.08 9.25
C SER A 219 -3.48 -18.30 9.70
N GLY A 220 -3.21 -18.83 10.91
CA GLY A 220 -3.81 -20.08 11.39
C GLY A 220 -5.34 -20.11 11.39
N ASN A 221 -6.00 -18.98 11.59
CA ASN A 221 -7.47 -18.92 11.57
C ASN A 221 -8.09 -18.99 10.17
N ARG A 222 -7.31 -18.89 9.09
CA ARG A 222 -7.76 -18.88 7.68
C ARG A 222 -7.79 -20.26 7.04
N TYR A 223 -7.20 -21.26 7.69
CA TYR A 223 -7.08 -22.62 7.18
C TYR A 223 -7.75 -23.63 8.11
N ASN A 224 -8.19 -24.74 7.52
CA ASN A 224 -8.48 -25.98 8.22
C ASN A 224 -7.23 -26.85 8.19
N TYR A 225 -6.93 -27.52 9.30
CA TYR A 225 -5.77 -28.40 9.44
C TYR A 225 -6.22 -29.80 9.84
N VAL A 226 -5.59 -30.83 9.26
CA VAL A 226 -5.82 -32.24 9.57
C VAL A 226 -4.48 -32.94 9.69
N ILE A 227 -4.22 -33.60 10.81
CA ILE A 227 -3.04 -34.45 10.96
C ILE A 227 -3.30 -35.72 10.16
N GLU A 228 -2.50 -35.96 9.12
CA GLU A 228 -2.61 -37.16 8.29
C GLU A 228 -1.75 -38.30 8.80
N ASP A 229 -0.59 -37.99 9.38
CA ASP A 229 0.42 -38.99 9.76
C ASP A 229 1.37 -38.48 10.83
N ARG A 230 2.08 -39.41 11.46
CA ARG A 230 3.12 -39.16 12.45
C ARG A 230 4.24 -40.18 12.27
N ALA A 231 5.47 -39.70 12.24
CA ALA A 231 6.65 -40.56 12.13
C ALA A 231 7.73 -40.08 13.09
N LEU A 232 8.44 -41.01 13.71
CA LEU A 232 9.67 -40.72 14.41
C LEU A 232 10.82 -40.77 13.39
N VAL A 233 11.47 -39.65 13.14
CA VAL A 233 12.62 -39.54 12.24
C VAL A 233 13.85 -39.22 13.08
N GLY A 234 14.70 -40.23 13.30
CA GLY A 234 15.74 -40.17 14.33
C GLY A 234 15.11 -40.02 15.72
N ASN A 235 15.48 -38.96 16.44
CA ASN A 235 14.89 -38.61 17.75
C ASN A 235 13.85 -37.48 17.66
N SER A 236 13.34 -37.17 16.46
CA SER A 236 12.33 -36.13 16.28
C SER A 236 10.98 -36.72 15.87
N LEU A 237 9.92 -36.27 16.55
CA LEU A 237 8.55 -36.54 16.15
C LEU A 237 8.14 -35.57 15.04
N VAL A 238 7.86 -36.11 13.86
CA VAL A 238 7.45 -35.35 12.68
C VAL A 238 5.97 -35.61 12.38
N TYR A 239 5.17 -34.54 12.36
CA TYR A 239 3.76 -34.59 11.97
C TYR A 239 3.60 -34.26 10.49
N ARG A 240 2.85 -35.08 9.74
CA ARG A 240 2.35 -34.72 8.41
C ARG A 240 0.97 -34.10 8.58
N ILE A 241 0.82 -32.83 8.26
CA ILE A 241 -0.41 -32.06 8.45
C ILE A 241 -0.89 -31.57 7.09
N ALA A 242 -2.09 -31.99 6.68
CA ALA A 242 -2.81 -31.40 5.55
C ALA A 242 -3.43 -30.06 5.97
N PHE A 243 -3.41 -29.09 5.06
CA PHE A 243 -4.07 -27.80 5.25
C PHE A 243 -4.88 -27.41 4.01
N ALA A 244 -6.01 -26.75 4.23
CA ALA A 244 -6.86 -26.22 3.17
C ALA A 244 -7.50 -24.89 3.60
N PRO A 245 -7.74 -23.93 2.70
CA PRO A 245 -8.43 -22.69 3.05
C PRO A 245 -9.82 -22.95 3.62
N LYS A 246 -10.25 -22.18 4.63
CA LYS A 246 -11.64 -22.26 5.13
C LYS A 246 -12.67 -21.79 4.11
N SER A 247 -12.26 -20.86 3.26
CA SER A 247 -13.09 -20.26 2.22
C SER A 247 -12.53 -20.61 0.85
N ARG A 248 -13.34 -21.26 0.01
CA ARG A 248 -13.02 -21.52 -1.42
C ARG A 248 -12.82 -20.24 -2.25
N PHE A 249 -13.26 -19.09 -1.74
CA PHE A 249 -13.16 -17.80 -2.43
C PHE A 249 -11.89 -17.00 -2.06
N GLU A 250 -11.13 -17.46 -1.06
CA GLU A 250 -9.85 -16.85 -0.73
C GLU A 250 -8.74 -17.46 -1.60
N ALA A 251 -7.90 -16.61 -2.17
CA ALA A 251 -6.76 -17.05 -2.98
C ALA A 251 -5.60 -17.53 -2.09
N LEU A 252 -5.80 -18.67 -1.42
CA LEU A 252 -4.88 -19.29 -0.48
C LEU A 252 -4.56 -20.74 -0.92
N PRO A 253 -3.32 -21.22 -0.71
CA PRO A 253 -2.94 -22.56 -1.12
C PRO A 253 -3.58 -23.66 -0.26
N SER A 254 -3.71 -24.86 -0.81
CA SER A 254 -3.95 -26.10 -0.06
C SER A 254 -2.73 -27.01 -0.18
N GLY A 255 -2.53 -27.95 0.75
CA GLY A 255 -1.35 -28.79 0.70
C GLY A 255 -1.08 -29.62 1.95
N LYS A 256 0.16 -30.06 2.08
CA LYS A 256 0.71 -30.86 3.18
C LYS A 256 1.98 -30.23 3.71
N VAL A 257 2.17 -30.29 5.02
CA VAL A 257 3.39 -29.85 5.69
C VAL A 257 3.93 -30.97 6.58
N TRP A 258 5.25 -31.04 6.73
CA TRP A 258 5.94 -31.90 7.68
C TRP A 258 6.55 -31.03 8.77
N VAL A 259 6.00 -31.09 9.97
CA VAL A 259 6.41 -30.28 11.12
C VAL A 259 7.22 -31.14 12.07
N ASP A 260 8.49 -30.78 12.26
CA ASP A 260 9.36 -31.31 13.30
C ASP A 260 8.95 -30.68 14.64
N TYR A 261 8.25 -31.46 15.47
CA TYR A 261 7.70 -30.99 16.73
C TYR A 261 8.81 -30.66 17.74
N SER A 262 9.88 -31.44 17.75
CA SER A 262 11.00 -31.25 18.68
C SER A 262 11.72 -29.92 18.46
N HIS A 263 11.72 -29.40 17.23
CA HIS A 263 12.39 -28.14 16.89
C HIS A 263 11.44 -26.98 16.55
N TRP A 264 10.14 -27.23 16.43
CA TRP A 264 9.14 -26.28 15.92
C TRP A 264 9.50 -25.72 14.53
N VAL A 265 9.88 -26.61 13.61
CA VAL A 265 10.31 -26.23 12.25
C VAL A 265 9.56 -27.03 11.19
N ILE A 266 9.26 -26.38 10.06
CA ILE A 266 8.76 -27.03 8.86
C ILE A 266 9.93 -27.69 8.13
N ARG A 267 9.97 -29.01 8.08
CA ARG A 267 10.98 -29.77 7.30
C ARG A 267 10.64 -29.83 5.82
N LYS A 268 9.35 -29.95 5.51
CA LYS A 268 8.89 -30.05 4.12
C LYS A 268 7.52 -29.39 4.00
N LEU A 269 7.26 -28.78 2.86
CA LEU A 269 5.96 -28.28 2.46
C LEU A 269 5.71 -28.70 1.02
N GLU A 270 4.50 -29.16 0.75
CA GLU A 270 3.96 -29.34 -0.60
C GLU A 270 2.62 -28.63 -0.65
N ALA A 271 2.46 -27.67 -1.57
CA ALA A 271 1.26 -26.88 -1.69
C ALA A 271 0.88 -26.65 -3.14
N GLU A 272 -0.39 -26.34 -3.37
CA GLU A 272 -0.94 -26.02 -4.68
C GLU A 272 -1.96 -24.88 -4.57
N LEU A 273 -2.17 -24.17 -5.68
CA LEU A 273 -3.13 -23.09 -5.82
C LEU A 273 -3.82 -23.18 -7.18
N VAL A 274 -4.84 -24.04 -7.27
CA VAL A 274 -5.45 -24.42 -8.57
C VAL A 274 -6.81 -23.75 -8.81
N GLU A 275 -7.63 -23.58 -7.76
CA GLU A 275 -9.00 -23.07 -7.92
C GLU A 275 -9.10 -21.54 -7.90
N THR A 276 -8.43 -20.92 -6.92
CA THR A 276 -8.53 -19.48 -6.66
C THR A 276 -7.14 -18.88 -6.60
N VAL A 277 -6.68 -18.34 -7.72
CA VAL A 277 -5.35 -17.72 -7.85
C VAL A 277 -5.42 -16.19 -7.71
N PRO A 278 -4.41 -15.55 -7.11
CA PRO A 278 -4.26 -14.11 -7.20
C PRO A 278 -4.02 -13.76 -8.68
N PHE A 279 -4.71 -12.74 -9.19
CA PHE A 279 -4.60 -12.28 -10.58
C PHE A 279 -5.05 -13.31 -11.65
N PRO A 280 -6.33 -13.75 -11.63
CA PRO A 280 -6.84 -14.80 -12.52
C PRO A 280 -6.78 -14.46 -14.02
N MET A 281 -6.46 -13.21 -14.40
CA MET A 281 -6.23 -12.83 -15.80
C MET A 281 -4.87 -13.30 -16.35
N PHE A 282 -3.86 -13.45 -15.48
CA PHE A 282 -2.47 -13.78 -15.85
C PHE A 282 -2.07 -15.15 -15.33
N LEU A 283 -2.36 -15.41 -14.05
CA LEU A 283 -2.09 -16.67 -13.39
C LEU A 283 -3.26 -17.62 -13.64
N LYS A 284 -2.97 -18.83 -14.12
CA LYS A 284 -3.95 -19.90 -14.28
C LYS A 284 -3.99 -20.77 -13.02
N ALA A 285 -2.83 -21.23 -12.56
CA ALA A 285 -2.67 -22.08 -11.38
C ALA A 285 -1.21 -22.03 -10.89
N VAL A 286 -0.97 -22.40 -9.64
CA VAL A 286 0.35 -22.80 -9.13
C VAL A 286 0.23 -24.26 -8.69
N PRO A 287 0.32 -25.23 -9.63
CA PRO A 287 0.03 -26.64 -9.31
C PRO A 287 1.04 -27.27 -8.34
N LEU A 288 2.21 -26.67 -8.14
CA LEU A 288 3.20 -27.19 -7.22
C LEU A 288 4.00 -26.07 -6.57
N VAL A 289 4.09 -26.11 -5.25
CA VAL A 289 5.04 -25.39 -4.41
C VAL A 289 5.60 -26.43 -3.45
N ARG A 290 6.84 -26.85 -3.67
CA ARG A 290 7.55 -27.76 -2.78
C ARG A 290 8.73 -27.05 -2.15
N ILE A 291 8.86 -27.13 -0.84
CA ILE A 291 9.98 -26.57 -0.09
C ILE A 291 10.48 -27.66 0.85
N SER A 292 11.79 -27.91 0.89
CA SER A 292 12.45 -28.72 1.92
C SER A 292 13.42 -27.87 2.73
N ARG A 293 13.53 -28.18 4.01
CA ARG A 293 14.48 -27.58 4.93
C ARG A 293 15.31 -28.65 5.61
N GLU A 294 16.61 -28.41 5.66
CA GLU A 294 17.58 -29.25 6.37
C GLU A 294 18.33 -28.42 7.40
N ARG A 295 18.83 -29.09 8.43
CA ARG A 295 19.59 -28.45 9.49
C ARG A 295 21.07 -28.55 9.17
N HIS A 296 21.74 -27.41 9.06
CA HIS A 296 23.19 -27.33 8.92
C HIS A 296 23.75 -26.53 10.11
N GLY A 297 24.55 -27.20 10.94
CA GLY A 297 24.99 -26.66 12.23
C GLY A 297 23.81 -26.28 13.13
N GLY A 298 23.79 -25.02 13.57
CA GLY A 298 22.75 -24.47 14.45
C GLY A 298 21.48 -23.96 13.73
N TYR A 299 21.44 -23.98 12.40
CA TYR A 299 20.40 -23.29 11.62
C TYR A 299 19.67 -24.23 10.66
N TRP A 300 18.42 -23.86 10.33
CA TRP A 300 17.59 -24.56 9.34
C TRP A 300 17.54 -23.77 8.04
N PHE A 301 18.05 -24.37 6.96
CA PHE A 301 18.11 -23.77 5.63
C PHE A 301 17.04 -24.37 4.74
N THR A 302 16.45 -23.56 3.85
CA THR A 302 15.66 -24.07 2.73
C THR A 302 16.60 -24.60 1.67
N THR A 303 16.80 -25.92 1.61
CA THR A 303 17.81 -26.55 0.74
C THR A 303 17.31 -26.83 -0.68
N ASP A 304 16.01 -27.09 -0.86
CA ASP A 304 15.35 -27.24 -2.16
C ASP A 304 14.02 -26.48 -2.12
N ALA A 305 13.78 -25.62 -3.09
CA ALA A 305 12.49 -25.00 -3.36
C ALA A 305 12.15 -25.26 -4.83
N HIS A 306 10.92 -25.69 -5.10
CA HIS A 306 10.45 -26.00 -6.44
C HIS A 306 9.03 -25.49 -6.62
N ILE A 307 8.83 -24.57 -7.56
CA ILE A 307 7.56 -23.91 -7.84
C ILE A 307 7.22 -24.10 -9.31
N VAL A 308 6.02 -24.55 -9.61
CA VAL A 308 5.48 -24.62 -10.97
C VAL A 308 4.33 -23.64 -11.07
N ILE A 309 4.42 -22.72 -12.02
CA ILE A 309 3.45 -21.66 -12.28
C ILE A 309 2.85 -21.88 -13.67
N GLU A 310 1.53 -21.96 -13.77
CA GLU A 310 0.82 -21.96 -15.04
C GLU A 310 0.25 -20.57 -15.33
N LEU A 311 0.55 -20.02 -16.50
CA LEU A 311 0.08 -18.71 -16.95
C LEU A 311 -1.00 -18.86 -18.02
N ARG A 312 -1.91 -17.87 -18.09
CA ARG A 312 -2.89 -17.74 -19.17
C ARG A 312 -2.23 -17.06 -20.37
N ARG A 313 -2.64 -17.46 -21.57
CA ARG A 313 -2.30 -16.71 -22.79
C ARG A 313 -3.05 -15.39 -22.80
N ILE A 314 -2.33 -14.31 -23.00
CA ILE A 314 -2.90 -12.98 -23.17
C ILE A 314 -2.76 -12.59 -24.63
N PRO A 315 -3.86 -12.24 -25.33
CA PRO A 315 -3.75 -11.78 -26.71
C PRO A 315 -2.75 -10.60 -26.78
N LEU A 316 -1.78 -10.68 -27.69
CA LEU A 316 -0.74 -9.67 -27.96
C LEU A 316 0.48 -9.64 -27.02
N VAL A 317 0.57 -10.51 -26.02
CA VAL A 317 1.78 -10.67 -25.20
C VAL A 317 2.29 -12.09 -25.39
N ASP A 318 3.52 -12.23 -25.84
CA ASP A 318 4.18 -13.52 -25.91
C ASP A 318 4.71 -13.85 -24.53
N ASN A 319 3.98 -14.69 -23.81
CA ASN A 319 4.32 -15.09 -22.45
C ASN A 319 4.29 -16.62 -22.36
N PRO A 320 5.24 -17.24 -21.62
CA PRO A 320 5.27 -18.67 -21.48
C PRO A 320 3.97 -19.16 -20.84
N ARG A 321 3.54 -20.38 -21.18
CA ARG A 321 2.37 -21.00 -20.56
C ARG A 321 2.69 -21.61 -19.21
N GLN A 322 3.94 -21.99 -18.98
CA GLN A 322 4.40 -22.59 -17.75
C GLN A 322 5.78 -22.06 -17.41
N VAL A 323 5.99 -21.72 -16.14
CA VAL A 323 7.28 -21.34 -15.58
C VAL A 323 7.56 -22.26 -14.41
N GLU A 324 8.63 -23.04 -14.48
CA GLU A 324 9.11 -23.94 -13.44
C GLU A 324 10.36 -23.34 -12.83
N ILE A 325 10.34 -23.05 -11.53
CA ILE A 325 11.44 -22.43 -10.80
C ILE A 325 11.92 -23.43 -9.76
N ARG A 326 13.19 -23.80 -9.80
CA ARG A 326 13.82 -24.62 -8.78
C ARG A 326 15.06 -23.95 -8.22
N THR A 327 15.12 -23.77 -6.92
CA THR A 327 16.29 -23.24 -6.21
C THR A 327 16.85 -24.30 -5.29
N ARG A 328 18.17 -24.51 -5.34
CA ARG A 328 18.92 -25.38 -4.42
C ARG A 328 20.03 -24.60 -3.72
N LEU A 329 20.27 -24.89 -2.45
CA LEU A 329 21.41 -24.32 -1.72
C LEU A 329 22.60 -25.27 -1.73
N GLN A 330 23.80 -24.72 -1.86
CA GLN A 330 25.08 -25.42 -1.80
C GLN A 330 26.15 -24.51 -1.16
N ASP A 331 27.34 -25.05 -0.92
CA ASP A 331 28.51 -24.32 -0.39
C ASP A 331 28.22 -23.52 0.89
N ILE A 332 27.42 -24.09 1.80
CA ILE A 332 27.02 -23.44 3.05
C ILE A 332 28.26 -23.28 3.94
N ARG A 333 28.51 -22.06 4.38
CA ARG A 333 29.54 -21.71 5.35
C ARG A 333 28.92 -21.06 6.57
N ILE A 334 29.32 -21.49 7.75
CA ILE A 334 28.90 -20.90 9.03
C ILE A 334 30.16 -20.46 9.75
N ASN A 335 30.22 -19.19 10.14
CA ASN A 335 31.40 -18.58 10.76
C ASN A 335 32.67 -18.72 9.91
N GLY A 336 32.52 -18.68 8.58
CA GLY A 336 33.62 -18.82 7.62
C GLY A 336 34.04 -20.26 7.32
N GLU A 337 33.62 -21.23 8.13
CA GLU A 337 33.93 -22.65 7.93
C GLU A 337 32.89 -23.32 7.02
N PRO A 338 33.31 -24.12 6.02
CA PRO A 338 32.38 -24.92 5.24
C PRO A 338 31.70 -25.95 6.15
N VAL A 339 30.37 -25.98 6.11
CA VAL A 339 29.62 -27.08 6.71
C VAL A 339 29.70 -28.22 5.72
N ALA A 340 30.67 -29.11 5.91
CA ALA A 340 30.90 -30.23 5.01
C ALA A 340 29.66 -31.13 4.98
N GLU A 341 29.19 -31.48 3.77
CA GLU A 341 28.62 -32.80 3.52
C GLU A 341 28.73 -33.15 2.03
N ASP A 342 29.19 -34.38 1.77
CA ASP A 342 29.32 -35.04 0.46
C ASP A 342 27.95 -35.18 -0.23
N MET A 343 27.39 -34.08 -0.75
CA MET A 343 26.24 -34.13 -1.65
C MET A 343 26.74 -34.27 -3.09
N PRO A 344 26.76 -35.48 -3.69
CA PRO A 344 27.04 -35.60 -5.11
C PRO A 344 25.97 -34.83 -5.88
N VAL A 345 26.37 -33.79 -6.61
CA VAL A 345 25.50 -33.07 -7.55
C VAL A 345 24.93 -34.11 -8.52
N PRO A 346 23.61 -34.39 -8.50
CA PRO A 346 23.03 -35.28 -9.48
C PRO A 346 23.16 -34.60 -10.84
N ARG A 347 23.87 -35.22 -11.79
CA ARG A 347 23.93 -34.73 -13.18
C ARG A 347 22.50 -34.49 -13.70
N ALA A 348 22.34 -33.43 -14.50
CA ALA A 348 21.08 -32.95 -15.08
C ALA A 348 20.28 -33.99 -15.90
N GLU A 349 20.80 -35.20 -16.11
CA GLU A 349 20.26 -36.21 -17.02
C GLU A 349 19.24 -37.18 -16.38
N ARG A 350 18.99 -37.13 -15.06
CA ARG A 350 18.15 -38.12 -14.33
C ARG A 350 16.83 -37.61 -13.70
N TRP A 351 16.21 -36.59 -14.27
CA TRP A 351 15.10 -35.86 -13.63
C TRP A 351 13.71 -36.48 -13.85
N GLY A 352 13.66 -37.74 -14.28
CA GLY A 352 12.43 -38.40 -14.73
C GLY A 352 11.64 -39.18 -13.68
N ASN A 353 12.21 -39.65 -12.57
CA ASN A 353 11.51 -40.47 -11.56
C ASN A 353 12.28 -40.49 -10.23
N LEU A 354 11.94 -39.60 -9.29
CA LEU A 354 12.29 -39.79 -7.89
C LEU A 354 11.00 -40.13 -7.14
N ASP A 355 11.00 -41.29 -6.49
CA ASP A 355 9.94 -41.73 -5.59
C ASP A 355 9.92 -40.79 -4.36
N PRO A 356 8.78 -40.15 -4.01
CA PRO A 356 8.71 -39.20 -2.89
C PRO A 356 9.14 -39.75 -1.53
N ASP A 357 9.17 -41.07 -1.37
CA ASP A 357 9.41 -41.76 -0.10
C ASP A 357 10.90 -42.13 0.15
N ASP A 358 11.77 -42.10 -0.88
CA ASP A 358 13.18 -42.55 -0.79
C ASP A 358 14.15 -41.53 -0.14
N PHE A 359 13.66 -40.37 0.30
CA PHE A 359 14.51 -39.25 0.75
C PHE A 359 14.98 -39.36 2.22
N TRP A 360 14.40 -40.24 3.04
CA TRP A 360 14.57 -40.19 4.51
C TRP A 360 15.71 -41.04 5.11
N TYR A 361 16.51 -41.75 4.32
CA TYR A 361 17.41 -42.80 4.84
C TYR A 361 18.91 -42.57 4.61
N SER A 362 19.50 -41.44 5.04
CA SER A 362 20.95 -41.43 5.35
C SER A 362 21.16 -41.60 6.86
N ALA A 363 21.73 -42.76 7.23
CA ALA A 363 21.86 -43.22 8.62
C ALA A 363 23.01 -42.54 9.41
N GLU A 364 23.70 -41.55 8.85
CA GLU A 364 24.97 -41.04 9.40
C GLU A 364 24.86 -39.68 10.12
N ALA A 365 23.67 -39.06 10.20
CA ALA A 365 23.54 -37.68 10.69
C ALA A 365 23.10 -37.50 12.17
N SER A 366 22.95 -38.55 13.01
CA SER A 366 22.31 -38.37 14.33
C SER A 366 23.22 -38.34 15.57
N ASP A 367 24.37 -39.00 15.64
CA ASP A 367 24.92 -39.32 16.98
C ASP A 367 26.10 -38.44 17.45
N ASP A 368 27.02 -38.01 16.58
CA ASP A 368 28.22 -37.29 17.04
C ASP A 368 28.01 -35.77 17.22
N SER A 369 27.09 -35.16 16.47
CA SER A 369 26.81 -33.71 16.53
C SER A 369 26.00 -33.30 17.77
N LEU A 370 25.23 -34.24 18.33
CA LEU A 370 24.30 -34.00 19.43
C LEU A 370 25.01 -33.91 20.79
N ARG A 371 26.07 -34.70 21.01
CA ARG A 371 26.85 -34.68 22.25
C ARG A 371 27.58 -33.35 22.46
N ILE A 372 28.21 -32.83 21.41
CA ILE A 372 28.96 -31.57 21.45
C ILE A 372 28.01 -30.37 21.72
N TYR A 373 26.79 -30.43 21.20
CA TYR A 373 25.78 -29.39 21.40
C TYR A 373 25.28 -29.29 22.86
N TRP A 374 25.12 -30.41 23.56
CA TRP A 374 24.62 -30.40 24.94
C TRP A 374 25.67 -29.98 25.97
N GLU A 375 26.95 -30.28 25.72
CA GLU A 375 28.06 -29.85 26.58
C GLU A 375 28.23 -28.32 26.60
N ASP A 376 27.96 -27.64 25.48
CA ASP A 376 28.04 -26.17 25.36
C ASP A 376 26.84 -25.45 25.99
N VAL A 377 25.63 -26.02 25.91
CA VAL A 377 24.41 -25.41 26.46
C VAL A 377 24.39 -25.47 27.99
N ASP A 378 24.83 -26.57 28.59
CA ASP A 378 24.84 -26.75 30.05
C ASP A 378 25.86 -25.80 30.73
N ALA A 379 26.98 -25.52 30.07
CA ALA A 379 28.01 -24.59 30.54
C ALA A 379 27.55 -23.11 30.55
N VAL A 380 26.74 -22.71 29.56
CA VAL A 380 26.21 -21.33 29.45
C VAL A 380 25.00 -21.13 30.37
N TRP A 381 24.12 -22.12 30.46
CA TRP A 381 22.88 -22.03 31.25
C TRP A 381 23.15 -21.95 32.75
N SER A 382 24.20 -22.64 33.23
CA SER A 382 24.58 -22.67 34.65
C SER A 382 25.23 -21.38 35.17
N ALA A 383 25.65 -20.48 34.27
CA ALA A 383 26.46 -19.30 34.62
C ALA A 383 25.64 -18.01 34.82
N GLU A 384 24.41 -17.91 34.29
CA GLU A 384 23.68 -16.63 34.20
C GLU A 384 22.36 -16.53 34.98
N VAL A 385 21.79 -17.63 35.50
CA VAL A 385 20.50 -17.56 36.21
C VAL A 385 20.72 -17.61 37.73
N SER A 386 20.76 -16.42 38.36
CA SER A 386 20.70 -16.30 39.82
C SER A 386 19.34 -16.71 40.39
N ASP A 387 19.34 -17.36 41.55
CA ASP A 387 18.20 -17.96 42.28
C ASP A 387 17.02 -17.02 42.70
N ALA A 388 16.93 -15.79 42.18
CA ALA A 388 16.02 -14.76 42.71
C ALA A 388 14.76 -14.47 41.88
N LEU A 389 14.52 -15.17 40.78
CA LEU A 389 13.28 -15.02 39.99
C LEU A 389 12.64 -16.39 39.78
N THR A 390 11.83 -16.84 40.74
CA THR A 390 10.87 -17.93 40.49
C THR A 390 9.87 -17.46 39.43
N PRO A 391 9.85 -18.06 38.23
CA PRO A 391 8.82 -17.81 37.24
C PRO A 391 7.47 -18.20 37.86
N VAL A 392 6.46 -17.34 37.71
CA VAL A 392 5.09 -17.74 38.02
C VAL A 392 4.63 -18.59 36.84
N ASP A 393 4.53 -19.91 37.05
CA ASP A 393 3.92 -20.83 36.08
C ASP A 393 2.43 -20.51 35.98
N LEU A 394 2.07 -19.76 34.94
CA LEU A 394 0.68 -19.56 34.55
C LEU A 394 0.26 -20.73 33.66
N SER A 395 -0.81 -21.41 34.05
CA SER A 395 -1.46 -22.44 33.22
C SER A 395 -2.03 -21.84 31.93
N GLU A 396 -2.21 -22.67 30.88
CA GLU A 396 -2.85 -22.27 29.61
C GLU A 396 -4.21 -21.61 29.82
N ALA A 397 -5.01 -22.15 30.75
CA ALA A 397 -6.27 -21.54 31.13
C ALA A 397 -6.07 -20.10 31.66
N GLN A 398 -4.99 -19.81 32.39
CA GLN A 398 -4.69 -18.45 32.87
C GLN A 398 -4.17 -17.53 31.75
N ILE A 399 -3.46 -18.05 30.74
CA ILE A 399 -2.97 -17.27 29.58
C ILE A 399 -4.11 -16.97 28.60
N ASP A 400 -4.97 -17.93 28.32
CA ASP A 400 -6.19 -17.73 27.54
C ASP A 400 -7.14 -16.79 28.26
N THR A 401 -7.30 -16.97 29.58
CA THR A 401 -8.07 -16.03 30.40
C THR A 401 -7.42 -14.65 30.41
N LEU A 402 -6.09 -14.50 30.33
CA LEU A 402 -5.39 -13.21 30.22
C LEU A 402 -5.47 -12.58 28.82
N THR A 403 -5.60 -13.38 27.75
CA THR A 403 -5.72 -12.89 26.37
C THR A 403 -7.18 -12.58 26.03
N GLU A 404 -8.11 -13.37 26.55
CA GLU A 404 -9.55 -13.11 26.54
C GLU A 404 -9.90 -11.97 27.50
N LEU A 405 -9.32 -11.89 28.71
CA LEU A 405 -9.35 -10.68 29.54
C LEU A 405 -8.65 -9.54 28.81
N GLY A 406 -7.53 -9.75 28.15
CA GLY A 406 -6.79 -8.68 27.47
C GLY A 406 -7.56 -8.09 26.30
N SER A 407 -8.22 -8.91 25.50
CA SER A 407 -9.08 -8.50 24.38
C SER A 407 -10.44 -7.99 24.86
N THR A 408 -11.07 -8.62 25.86
CA THR A 408 -12.30 -8.14 26.49
C THR A 408 -12.06 -6.85 27.25
N GLU A 409 -10.93 -6.69 27.93
CA GLU A 409 -10.53 -5.44 28.58
C GLU A 409 -10.09 -4.41 27.53
N LEU A 410 -9.46 -4.78 26.41
CA LEU A 410 -9.25 -3.82 25.31
C LEU A 410 -10.58 -3.37 24.73
N GLU A 411 -11.51 -4.29 24.47
CA GLU A 411 -12.84 -3.99 23.95
C GLU A 411 -13.66 -3.18 24.95
N ARG A 412 -13.58 -3.49 26.25
CA ARG A 412 -14.20 -2.70 27.33
C ARG A 412 -13.55 -1.34 27.45
N MET A 413 -12.22 -1.25 27.40
CA MET A 413 -11.47 0.01 27.38
C MET A 413 -11.84 0.84 26.15
N TRP A 414 -12.08 0.23 24.98
CA TRP A 414 -12.48 0.91 23.74
C TRP A 414 -13.98 1.25 23.69
N ALA A 415 -14.82 0.42 24.31
CA ALA A 415 -16.24 0.67 24.50
C ALA A 415 -16.44 1.81 25.51
N ALA A 416 -15.66 1.81 26.60
CA ALA A 416 -15.61 2.85 27.62
C ALA A 416 -14.86 4.11 27.13
N SER A 417 -13.93 3.96 26.18
CA SER A 417 -13.21 5.09 25.62
C SER A 417 -14.18 6.04 24.94
N PRO A 418 -14.10 7.35 25.24
CA PRO A 418 -14.86 8.33 24.51
C PRO A 418 -14.35 8.49 23.08
N TRP A 419 -13.22 7.86 22.71
CA TRP A 419 -12.67 7.81 21.37
C TRP A 419 -13.02 6.50 20.67
N ALA A 420 -13.53 6.63 19.45
CA ALA A 420 -13.64 5.54 18.50
C ALA A 420 -12.42 5.54 17.58
N PHE A 421 -11.99 4.35 17.22
CA PHE A 421 -10.89 4.11 16.29
C PHE A 421 -11.42 3.34 15.09
N ARG A 422 -10.90 3.66 13.92
CA ARG A 422 -11.10 2.89 12.69
C ARG A 422 -9.80 2.86 11.91
N PRO A 423 -9.26 1.66 11.60
CA PRO A 423 -8.15 1.59 10.66
C PRO A 423 -8.62 2.17 9.32
N ILE A 424 -7.80 3.02 8.72
CA ILE A 424 -8.03 3.49 7.36
C ILE A 424 -7.61 2.33 6.47
N GLU A 425 -8.57 1.78 5.72
CA GLU A 425 -8.30 0.73 4.74
C GLU A 425 -7.10 1.15 3.88
N PRO A 426 -6.09 0.28 3.72
CA PRO A 426 -4.94 0.60 2.90
C PRO A 426 -5.44 0.98 1.51
N ARG A 427 -5.26 2.26 1.15
CA ARG A 427 -5.47 2.69 -0.23
C ARG A 427 -4.43 1.99 -1.09
N LEU A 428 -4.73 1.81 -2.39
CA LEU A 428 -3.77 1.24 -3.35
C LEU A 428 -2.36 1.80 -3.09
N PRO A 429 -1.32 0.94 -3.09
CA PRO A 429 0.03 1.42 -2.96
C PRO A 429 0.24 2.49 -4.04
N GLY A 430 0.49 3.72 -3.60
CA GLY A 430 0.69 4.80 -4.55
C GLY A 430 1.98 4.50 -5.30
N TYR A 431 1.98 4.62 -6.62
CA TYR A 431 3.22 4.50 -7.39
C TYR A 431 3.52 5.82 -8.08
N ASN A 432 4.76 6.27 -7.97
CA ASN A 432 5.35 7.31 -8.79
C ASN A 432 6.84 7.04 -8.98
N ARG A 433 7.45 7.60 -10.02
CA ARG A 433 8.88 7.31 -10.32
C ARG A 433 9.88 7.89 -9.31
N ALA A 434 9.47 8.88 -8.52
CA ALA A 434 10.34 9.43 -7.49
C ALA A 434 10.43 8.51 -6.26
N GLN A 435 9.41 7.70 -6.00
CA GLN A 435 9.25 6.93 -4.76
C GLN A 435 9.10 5.43 -4.96
N GLY A 436 8.82 4.97 -6.18
CA GLY A 436 8.41 3.60 -6.45
C GLY A 436 7.04 3.31 -5.83
N PRO A 437 6.75 2.05 -5.45
CA PRO A 437 5.55 1.73 -4.69
C PRO A 437 5.64 2.38 -3.30
N VAL A 438 4.51 2.91 -2.83
CA VAL A 438 4.35 3.55 -1.53
C VAL A 438 3.17 2.91 -0.83
N VAL A 439 3.46 2.00 0.09
CA VAL A 439 2.46 1.38 0.95
C VAL A 439 2.14 2.36 2.07
N ARG A 440 0.85 2.66 2.28
CA ARG A 440 0.38 3.56 3.34
C ARG A 440 -0.61 2.82 4.24
N LEU A 441 -0.36 2.90 5.53
CA LEU A 441 -1.27 2.44 6.59
C LEU A 441 -1.73 3.66 7.37
N GLY A 442 -2.97 3.64 7.83
CA GLY A 442 -3.49 4.75 8.60
C GLY A 442 -4.57 4.35 9.58
N ALA A 443 -4.88 5.28 10.47
CA ALA A 443 -5.93 5.17 11.44
C ALA A 443 -6.69 6.49 11.54
N ARG A 444 -7.98 6.38 11.81
CA ARG A 444 -8.87 7.48 12.13
C ARG A 444 -9.34 7.32 13.56
N LEU A 445 -9.05 8.30 14.38
CA LEU A 445 -9.53 8.46 15.75
C LEU A 445 -10.60 9.56 15.75
N TRP A 446 -11.74 9.35 16.39
CA TRP A 446 -12.71 10.41 16.61
C TRP A 446 -13.42 10.26 17.94
N HIS A 447 -13.69 11.38 18.60
CA HIS A 447 -14.40 11.37 19.87
C HIS A 447 -15.92 11.19 19.64
N ARG A 448 -16.58 10.34 20.42
CA ARG A 448 -18.02 10.02 20.34
C ARG A 448 -18.92 11.13 20.91
N GLY A 449 -18.38 11.97 21.77
CA GLY A 449 -19.08 13.09 22.41
C GLY A 449 -19.59 14.17 21.44
N PRO A 450 -20.30 15.21 21.93
CA PRO A 450 -21.05 16.15 21.10
C PRO A 450 -20.20 17.02 20.17
N VAL A 451 -18.92 17.21 20.48
CA VAL A 451 -17.97 18.02 19.68
C VAL A 451 -17.29 17.20 18.57
N ARG A 452 -17.19 15.88 18.72
CA ARG A 452 -16.52 14.92 17.82
C ARG A 452 -15.24 15.44 17.13
N PRO A 453 -14.20 15.87 17.88
CA PRO A 453 -12.88 16.02 17.28
C PRO A 453 -12.43 14.74 16.61
N GLU A 454 -11.63 14.88 15.56
CA GLU A 454 -11.14 13.80 14.72
C GLU A 454 -9.65 13.97 14.47
N VAL A 455 -8.90 12.88 14.56
CA VAL A 455 -7.48 12.82 14.20
C VAL A 455 -7.29 11.66 13.24
N LYS A 456 -6.69 11.90 12.08
CA LYS A 456 -6.24 10.88 11.15
C LYS A 456 -4.73 10.86 11.15
N PHE A 457 -4.17 9.68 11.26
CA PHE A 457 -2.76 9.43 11.08
C PHE A 457 -2.60 8.49 9.89
N MET A 458 -1.65 8.80 9.01
CA MET A 458 -1.20 7.93 7.94
C MET A 458 0.32 7.90 7.98
N ALA A 459 0.89 6.71 7.90
CA ALA A 459 2.31 6.50 7.67
C ALA A 459 2.48 5.62 6.44
N GLY A 460 3.52 5.89 5.68
CA GLY A 460 3.89 5.09 4.53
C GLY A 460 5.38 4.95 4.38
N TYR A 461 5.78 4.03 3.52
CA TYR A 461 7.18 3.81 3.17
C TYR A 461 7.31 3.79 1.65
N ALA A 462 8.14 4.70 1.13
CA ALA A 462 8.48 4.77 -0.28
C ALA A 462 9.69 3.88 -0.56
N PHE A 463 9.48 2.79 -1.28
CA PHE A 463 10.49 1.73 -1.42
C PHE A 463 11.70 2.16 -2.25
N ALA A 464 11.51 2.96 -3.31
CA ALA A 464 12.62 3.31 -4.21
C ALA A 464 13.61 4.31 -3.60
N ASN A 465 13.10 5.31 -2.86
CA ASN A 465 13.96 6.31 -2.22
C ASN A 465 14.25 6.01 -0.74
N LYS A 466 13.71 4.91 -0.20
CA LYS A 466 13.88 4.45 1.19
C LYS A 466 13.46 5.50 2.23
N LYS A 467 12.49 6.37 1.89
CA LYS A 467 12.04 7.44 2.79
C LYS A 467 10.67 7.12 3.41
N PRO A 468 10.50 7.38 4.72
CA PRO A 468 9.18 7.35 5.32
C PRO A 468 8.35 8.55 4.86
N GLU A 469 7.08 8.30 4.62
CA GLU A 469 6.03 9.31 4.47
C GLU A 469 5.15 9.32 5.71
N PHE A 470 4.62 10.48 6.05
CA PHE A 470 3.56 10.56 7.05
C PHE A 470 2.61 11.71 6.74
N LYS A 471 1.38 11.57 7.23
CA LYS A 471 0.39 12.62 7.26
C LYS A 471 -0.44 12.51 8.52
N VAL A 472 -0.53 13.58 9.27
CA VAL A 472 -1.44 13.74 10.39
C VAL A 472 -2.43 14.84 10.01
N GLU A 473 -3.72 14.56 10.15
CA GLU A 473 -4.79 15.54 9.95
C GLU A 473 -5.63 15.56 11.22
N ALA A 474 -5.82 16.72 11.84
CA ALA A 474 -6.65 16.85 13.02
C ALA A 474 -7.71 17.92 12.80
N ARG A 475 -8.96 17.59 13.10
CA ARG A 475 -10.11 18.49 12.96
C ARG A 475 -10.82 18.63 14.29
N TRP A 476 -10.90 19.85 14.77
CA TRP A 476 -11.59 20.24 16.00
C TRP A 476 -12.77 21.17 15.69
N PRO A 477 -14.00 20.66 15.77
CA PRO A 477 -15.19 21.51 15.74
C PRO A 477 -15.20 22.38 17.00
N LEU A 478 -14.94 23.68 16.87
CA LEU A 478 -14.93 24.59 18.01
C LEU A 478 -16.34 25.02 18.41
N VAL A 479 -17.22 25.21 17.42
CA VAL A 479 -18.60 25.62 17.62
C VAL A 479 -19.51 24.81 16.70
N ARG A 480 -20.59 24.26 17.25
CA ARG A 480 -21.64 23.56 16.51
C ARG A 480 -22.96 24.30 16.65
N GLY A 481 -23.73 24.33 15.57
CA GLY A 481 -25.08 24.88 15.61
C GLY A 481 -25.92 24.43 14.42
N ASP A 482 -27.18 24.84 14.44
CA ASP A 482 -28.16 24.46 13.44
C ASP A 482 -28.06 25.39 12.22
N VAL A 483 -27.11 25.10 11.34
CA VAL A 483 -26.93 25.85 10.09
C VAL A 483 -27.82 25.26 8.99
N GLY A 484 -29.10 25.64 9.02
CA GLY A 484 -30.05 25.41 7.92
C GLY A 484 -31.34 24.69 8.30
N SER A 485 -32.43 25.10 7.65
CA SER A 485 -33.80 24.58 7.82
C SER A 485 -34.08 23.27 7.07
N GLY A 486 -33.04 22.45 6.85
CA GLY A 486 -33.22 21.14 6.23
C GLY A 486 -34.07 20.22 7.14
N PRO A 487 -35.00 19.42 6.59
CA PRO A 487 -35.89 18.56 7.39
C PRO A 487 -35.18 17.46 8.19
N ASN A 488 -33.88 17.26 7.97
CA ASN A 488 -33.05 16.34 8.74
C ASN A 488 -32.43 17.06 9.94
N LEU A 489 -33.21 17.23 11.01
CA LEU A 489 -32.82 17.75 12.34
C LEU A 489 -31.64 17.00 13.02
N ALA A 490 -31.11 15.94 12.41
CA ALA A 490 -30.11 15.06 13.02
C ALA A 490 -28.64 15.45 12.75
N SER A 491 -28.34 16.43 11.90
CA SER A 491 -26.95 16.82 11.61
C SER A 491 -26.64 18.25 12.03
N ARG A 492 -26.40 18.47 13.33
CA ARG A 492 -25.69 19.68 13.79
C ARG A 492 -24.35 19.77 13.07
N GLN A 493 -24.15 20.81 12.27
CA GLN A 493 -22.90 21.05 11.55
C GLN A 493 -21.98 21.93 12.39
N ALA A 494 -20.68 21.79 12.18
CA ALA A 494 -19.69 22.68 12.76
C ALA A 494 -19.77 24.05 12.07
N ILE A 495 -20.12 25.07 12.85
CA ILE A 495 -20.09 26.48 12.44
C ILE A 495 -18.64 26.96 12.40
N LEU A 496 -17.82 26.52 13.34
CA LEU A 496 -16.40 26.87 13.42
C LEU A 496 -15.58 25.59 13.57
N ASP A 497 -14.66 25.34 12.66
CA ASP A 497 -13.71 24.23 12.68
C ASP A 497 -12.28 24.75 12.71
N LEU A 498 -11.44 24.11 13.52
CA LEU A 498 -9.99 24.22 13.46
C LEU A 498 -9.44 22.94 12.82
N ASP A 499 -8.77 23.07 11.68
CA ASP A 499 -8.04 21.99 11.01
C ASP A 499 -6.54 22.20 11.23
N VAL A 500 -5.82 21.16 11.67
CA VAL A 500 -4.37 21.15 11.86
C VAL A 500 -3.80 19.95 11.15
N ASP A 501 -2.97 20.18 10.14
CA ASP A 501 -2.32 19.11 9.40
C ASP A 501 -0.80 19.18 9.57
N GLY A 502 -0.15 18.02 9.54
CA GLY A 502 1.30 17.86 9.44
C GLY A 502 1.64 16.78 8.43
N TRP A 503 2.60 17.00 7.55
CA TRP A 503 2.92 16.03 6.50
C TRP A 503 4.40 15.95 6.17
N LYS A 504 4.76 14.82 5.58
CA LYS A 504 5.94 14.58 4.76
C LYS A 504 5.54 13.63 3.64
N GLU A 505 5.39 14.14 2.42
CA GLU A 505 4.90 13.37 1.27
C GLU A 505 5.49 13.89 -0.04
N ALA A 506 5.51 13.06 -1.08
CA ALA A 506 5.75 13.56 -2.43
C ALA A 506 4.51 14.26 -3.00
N ARG A 507 4.71 15.46 -3.56
CA ARG A 507 3.68 16.25 -4.22
C ARG A 507 3.96 16.39 -5.70
N LEU A 508 2.91 16.25 -6.49
CA LEU A 508 2.90 16.49 -7.94
C LEU A 508 2.83 18.00 -8.19
N PHE A 509 3.67 18.53 -9.09
CA PHE A 509 3.57 19.94 -9.50
C PHE A 509 3.40 20.15 -11.01
N ALA A 510 4.01 19.29 -11.82
CA ALA A 510 3.87 19.29 -13.27
C ALA A 510 3.56 17.87 -13.71
N GLY A 511 2.83 17.70 -14.81
CA GLY A 511 2.43 16.37 -15.25
C GLY A 511 1.01 16.30 -15.79
N ASP A 512 0.54 15.07 -15.89
CA ASP A 512 -0.81 14.73 -16.30
C ASP A 512 -1.73 14.66 -15.06
N GLY A 513 -2.87 15.37 -15.11
CA GLY A 513 -3.88 15.40 -14.05
C GLY A 513 -4.51 14.03 -13.73
N ARG A 514 -4.29 12.99 -14.54
CA ARG A 514 -4.81 11.62 -14.33
C ARG A 514 -4.03 10.82 -13.27
N ARG A 515 -3.99 11.32 -12.03
CA ARG A 515 -3.20 10.75 -10.92
C ARG A 515 -3.23 9.22 -10.83
N HIS A 516 -4.42 8.61 -10.86
CA HIS A 516 -4.57 7.16 -10.65
C HIS A 516 -4.22 6.32 -11.88
N THR A 517 -4.68 6.75 -13.06
CA THR A 517 -4.34 6.09 -14.33
C THR A 517 -2.83 6.12 -14.57
N ARG A 518 -2.16 7.19 -14.14
CA ARG A 518 -0.72 7.35 -14.26
C ARG A 518 0.08 6.61 -13.21
N SER A 519 -0.37 6.54 -11.96
CA SER A 519 0.25 5.61 -11.01
C SER A 519 0.24 4.18 -11.57
N ALA A 520 -0.88 3.75 -12.18
CA ALA A 520 -0.93 2.47 -12.87
C ALA A 520 0.01 2.43 -14.09
N SER A 521 0.00 3.43 -14.99
CA SER A 521 0.87 3.40 -16.17
C SER A 521 2.36 3.45 -15.83
N ALA A 522 2.73 4.20 -14.81
CA ALA A 522 4.09 4.28 -14.30
C ALA A 522 4.50 2.96 -13.65
N PHE A 523 3.59 2.33 -12.89
CA PHE A 523 3.83 1.02 -12.28
C PHE A 523 3.97 -0.09 -13.32
N PHE A 524 3.10 -0.14 -14.33
CA PHE A 524 3.12 -1.19 -15.35
C PHE A 524 4.15 -0.91 -16.46
N TYR A 525 4.18 0.29 -17.02
CA TYR A 525 4.94 0.61 -18.24
C TYR A 525 6.16 1.50 -18.00
N GLY A 526 6.40 1.98 -16.78
CA GLY A 526 7.51 2.87 -16.48
C GLY A 526 7.38 4.30 -17.03
N SER A 527 6.24 4.63 -17.66
CA SER A 527 5.97 5.98 -18.19
C SER A 527 5.29 6.84 -17.13
N ASP A 528 6.03 7.80 -16.58
CA ASP A 528 5.55 8.80 -15.63
C ASP A 528 5.97 10.20 -16.11
N PRO A 529 5.07 10.94 -16.76
CA PRO A 529 5.35 12.31 -17.23
C PRO A 529 5.32 13.35 -16.09
N ASN A 530 5.12 12.89 -14.86
CA ASN A 530 4.88 13.73 -13.71
C ASN A 530 6.19 14.12 -13.02
N SER A 531 6.26 15.37 -12.61
CA SER A 531 7.34 15.90 -11.80
C SER A 531 6.91 16.06 -10.36
N TYR A 532 7.80 15.67 -9.45
CA TYR A 532 7.52 15.58 -8.01
C TYR A 532 8.52 16.40 -7.20
N PHE A 533 8.07 16.86 -6.04
CA PHE A 533 8.91 17.41 -4.99
C PHE A 533 8.50 16.81 -3.65
N GLU A 534 9.45 16.71 -2.71
CA GLU A 534 9.17 16.28 -1.34
C GLU A 534 8.69 17.51 -0.60
N SER A 535 7.51 17.45 0.02
CA SER A 535 6.99 18.51 0.86
C SER A 535 6.92 18.01 2.29
N ARG A 536 7.50 18.75 3.22
CA ARG A 536 7.38 18.54 4.67
C ARG A 536 6.84 19.82 5.30
N GLY A 537 5.76 19.73 6.06
CA GLY A 537 5.15 20.95 6.57
C GLY A 537 4.04 20.75 7.57
N GLY A 538 3.43 21.86 7.93
CA GLY A 538 2.23 21.94 8.74
C GLY A 538 1.29 23.03 8.25
N LEU A 539 0.00 22.83 8.50
CA LEU A 539 -1.09 23.74 8.17
C LEU A 539 -1.94 23.91 9.41
N THR A 540 -2.30 25.15 9.74
CA THR A 540 -3.41 25.45 10.64
C THR A 540 -4.44 26.25 9.87
N ARG A 541 -5.69 25.79 9.84
CA ARG A 541 -6.80 26.46 9.16
C ARG A 541 -7.98 26.61 10.10
N LEU A 542 -8.52 27.81 10.18
CA LEU A 542 -9.77 28.10 10.88
C LEU A 542 -10.88 28.33 9.86
N THR A 543 -11.91 27.49 9.85
CA THR A 543 -13.04 27.57 8.92
C THR A 543 -14.33 27.97 9.63
N TRP A 544 -14.94 29.07 9.20
CA TRP A 544 -16.23 29.57 9.67
C TRP A 544 -17.34 29.38 8.61
N ARG A 545 -18.48 28.81 9.01
CA ARG A 545 -19.65 28.52 8.16
C ARG A 545 -20.88 29.28 8.66
N PRO A 546 -21.01 30.57 8.33
CA PRO A 546 -22.12 31.39 8.81
C PRO A 546 -23.48 31.01 8.24
N ALA A 547 -23.52 30.33 7.08
CA ALA A 547 -24.75 29.98 6.39
C ALA A 547 -24.61 28.67 5.63
N GLY A 548 -25.75 28.06 5.30
CA GLY A 548 -25.81 26.83 4.52
C GLY A 548 -25.13 27.01 3.15
N GLY A 549 -23.96 26.38 2.98
CA GLY A 549 -23.19 26.40 1.75
C GLY A 549 -22.13 27.50 1.66
N LEU A 550 -22.02 28.45 2.60
CA LEU A 550 -20.92 29.41 2.66
C LEU A 550 -19.90 28.98 3.72
N ALA A 551 -18.61 28.96 3.35
CA ALA A 551 -17.49 28.75 4.24
C ALA A 551 -16.45 29.84 3.97
N LEU A 552 -15.98 30.50 5.03
CA LEU A 552 -14.84 31.41 5.04
C LEU A 552 -13.72 30.74 5.82
N HIS A 553 -12.48 30.89 5.42
CA HIS A 553 -11.36 30.33 6.16
C HIS A 553 -10.14 31.25 6.16
N GLY A 554 -9.38 31.18 7.24
CA GLY A 554 -8.03 31.73 7.33
C GLY A 554 -7.05 30.60 7.63
N GLU A 555 -5.85 30.67 7.06
CA GLU A 555 -4.84 29.62 7.21
C GLU A 555 -3.42 30.15 7.36
N ALA A 556 -2.59 29.38 8.05
CA ALA A 556 -1.15 29.56 8.14
C ALA A 556 -0.47 28.24 7.81
N ILE A 557 0.55 28.29 6.97
CA ILE A 557 1.22 27.12 6.41
C ILE A 557 2.73 27.33 6.50
N TYR A 558 3.43 26.29 6.92
CA TYR A 558 4.86 26.14 6.79
C TYR A 558 5.14 24.91 5.93
N ALA A 559 5.95 25.05 4.88
CA ALA A 559 6.31 23.94 4.01
C ALA A 559 7.77 24.05 3.56
N GLU A 560 8.56 23.04 3.90
CA GLU A 560 9.85 22.80 3.29
C GLU A 560 9.66 21.91 2.06
N GLU A 561 10.03 22.42 0.89
CA GLU A 561 9.98 21.74 -0.38
C GLU A 561 11.40 21.36 -0.81
N ARG A 562 11.61 20.11 -1.22
CA ARG A 562 12.92 19.62 -1.67
C ARG A 562 12.79 18.92 -3.00
N THR A 563 13.81 19.08 -3.84
CA THR A 563 13.93 18.36 -5.10
C THR A 563 13.89 16.85 -4.86
N MET A 564 13.12 16.14 -5.70
CA MET A 564 13.13 14.68 -5.73
C MET A 564 13.74 14.19 -7.03
N GLU A 565 14.72 13.32 -6.91
CA GLU A 565 15.26 12.57 -8.04
C GLU A 565 14.37 11.35 -8.32
N GLN A 566 14.37 10.89 -9.57
CA GLN A 566 13.71 9.65 -9.95
C GLN A 566 14.55 8.47 -9.50
N ASN A 567 14.18 7.87 -8.37
CA ASN A 567 14.91 6.75 -7.80
C ASN A 567 14.34 5.38 -8.20
N ALA A 568 13.11 5.32 -8.73
CA ALA A 568 12.53 4.06 -9.18
C ALA A 568 13.15 3.65 -10.53
N THR A 569 13.91 2.56 -10.52
CA THR A 569 14.62 2.01 -11.70
C THR A 569 13.87 0.88 -12.39
N TRP A 570 12.76 0.42 -11.83
CA TRP A 570 11.99 -0.72 -12.34
C TRP A 570 10.52 -0.35 -12.61
N ASN A 571 9.83 -1.21 -13.34
CA ASN A 571 8.38 -1.26 -13.49
C ASN A 571 7.97 -2.72 -13.65
N LEU A 572 6.69 -3.05 -13.47
CA LEU A 572 6.22 -4.43 -13.47
C LEU A 572 6.52 -5.18 -14.78
N LEU A 573 6.54 -4.48 -15.91
CA LEU A 573 6.81 -5.08 -17.23
C LEU A 573 8.28 -5.01 -17.64
N GLY A 574 9.20 -4.66 -16.73
CA GLY A 574 10.64 -4.62 -17.00
C GLY A 574 11.06 -3.64 -18.12
N ARG A 575 10.20 -2.70 -18.52
CA ARG A 575 10.49 -1.82 -19.66
C ARG A 575 11.57 -0.80 -19.31
N GLN A 576 12.42 -0.46 -20.27
CA GLN A 576 13.39 0.61 -20.08
C GLN A 576 12.66 1.91 -19.76
N LEU A 577 13.01 2.50 -18.62
CA LEU A 577 12.43 3.76 -18.19
C LEU A 577 12.91 4.88 -19.12
N ARG A 578 11.98 5.64 -19.70
CA ARG A 578 12.34 6.84 -20.45
C ARG A 578 12.58 7.98 -19.46
N PRO A 579 13.78 8.57 -19.36
CA PRO A 579 14.06 9.66 -18.43
C PRO A 579 13.29 10.96 -18.77
N ASP A 580 12.67 11.02 -19.93
CA ASP A 580 12.05 12.22 -20.47
C ASP A 580 10.93 12.76 -19.57
N GLY A 581 10.99 14.06 -19.28
CA GLY A 581 9.85 14.84 -18.79
C GLY A 581 9.80 15.14 -17.29
N VAL A 582 10.79 14.72 -16.50
CA VAL A 582 10.83 15.14 -15.08
C VAL A 582 11.69 16.36 -14.87
N LEU A 583 11.00 17.42 -14.46
CA LEU A 583 11.61 18.68 -14.13
C LEU A 583 12.04 18.64 -12.66
N PRO A 584 13.29 18.98 -12.34
CA PRO A 584 13.69 19.13 -10.94
C PRO A 584 12.95 20.34 -10.35
N SER A 585 12.37 20.21 -9.16
CA SER A 585 11.87 21.36 -8.42
C SER A 585 13.02 22.16 -7.77
N HIS A 586 12.74 23.38 -7.32
CA HIS A 586 13.65 24.10 -6.44
C HIS A 586 13.48 23.66 -4.99
N SER A 587 14.54 23.73 -4.18
CA SER A 587 14.42 23.49 -2.74
C SER A 587 14.03 24.78 -2.02
N LEU A 588 12.80 24.87 -1.49
CA LEU A 588 12.20 26.06 -0.87
C LEU A 588 11.86 25.83 0.62
N ASP A 589 11.99 26.86 1.44
CA ASP A 589 11.28 27.00 2.73
C ASP A 589 10.20 28.07 2.53
N ASP A 590 8.94 27.64 2.49
CA ASP A 590 7.75 28.46 2.25
C ASP A 590 6.98 28.66 3.55
N ARG A 591 6.88 29.91 3.98
CA ARG A 591 5.98 30.35 5.04
C ARG A 591 4.86 31.15 4.42
N ARG A 592 3.61 30.74 4.60
CA ARG A 592 2.48 31.44 3.99
C ARG A 592 1.29 31.60 4.91
N VAL A 593 0.58 32.69 4.71
CA VAL A 593 -0.70 32.98 5.35
C VAL A 593 -1.72 33.17 4.24
N GLY A 594 -2.93 32.64 4.42
CA GLY A 594 -3.96 32.70 3.41
C GLY A 594 -5.33 32.99 4.00
N THR A 595 -6.22 33.50 3.16
CA THR A 595 -7.65 33.62 3.47
C THR A 595 -8.45 33.23 2.24
N GLY A 596 -9.58 32.59 2.43
CA GLY A 596 -10.39 32.12 1.33
C GLY A 596 -11.86 31.94 1.66
N LEU A 597 -12.62 31.68 0.61
CA LEU A 597 -14.04 31.45 0.67
C LEU A 597 -14.44 30.30 -0.25
N ALA A 598 -15.47 29.57 0.15
CA ALA A 598 -16.14 28.59 -0.67
C ALA A 598 -17.66 28.78 -0.49
N TRP A 599 -18.37 28.93 -1.61
CA TRP A 599 -19.80 29.12 -1.62
C TRP A 599 -20.47 28.12 -2.56
N ARG A 600 -21.47 27.40 -2.05
CA ARG A 600 -22.28 26.45 -2.81
C ARG A 600 -23.74 26.82 -2.70
N HIS A 601 -24.35 27.13 -3.83
CA HIS A 601 -25.77 27.41 -3.94
C HIS A 601 -26.40 26.62 -5.08
N ARG A 602 -27.09 25.52 -4.75
CA ARG A 602 -27.76 24.62 -5.71
C ARG A 602 -26.80 24.10 -6.79
N TRP A 603 -26.90 24.65 -7.99
CA TRP A 603 -26.13 24.35 -9.19
C TRP A 603 -24.82 25.14 -9.29
N LEU A 604 -24.65 26.19 -8.48
CA LEU A 604 -23.46 27.05 -8.49
C LEU A 604 -22.51 26.65 -7.34
N ARG A 605 -21.22 26.60 -7.66
CA ARG A 605 -20.11 26.55 -6.71
C ARG A 605 -19.11 27.63 -7.09
N LEU A 606 -18.68 28.42 -6.12
CA LEU A 606 -17.61 29.40 -6.25
C LEU A 606 -16.61 29.16 -5.14
N ASP A 607 -15.34 29.31 -5.44
CA ASP A 607 -14.25 29.24 -4.48
C ASP A 607 -13.20 30.29 -4.81
N GLY A 608 -12.48 30.76 -3.81
CA GLY A 608 -11.35 31.65 -4.04
C GLY A 608 -10.50 31.81 -2.79
N GLN A 609 -9.23 32.10 -2.99
CA GLN A 609 -8.25 32.30 -1.94
C GLN A 609 -7.20 33.32 -2.36
N VAL A 610 -6.68 34.04 -1.37
CA VAL A 610 -5.50 34.89 -1.49
C VAL A 610 -4.49 34.39 -0.47
N THR A 611 -3.27 34.17 -0.93
CA THR A 611 -2.18 33.62 -0.14
C THR A 611 -0.95 34.49 -0.27
N TRP A 612 -0.33 34.85 0.85
CA TRP A 612 0.94 35.56 0.91
C TRP A 612 2.03 34.58 1.30
N HIS A 613 3.02 34.42 0.44
CA HIS A 613 4.16 33.55 0.58
C HIS A 613 5.40 34.36 0.97
N HIS A 614 6.16 33.86 1.92
CA HIS A 614 7.50 34.28 2.24
C HIS A 614 8.41 33.07 1.99
N ALA A 615 9.02 33.02 0.82
CA ALA A 615 9.76 31.88 0.32
C ALA A 615 11.26 32.16 0.35
N ALA A 616 12.03 31.32 1.06
CA ALA A 616 13.48 31.30 0.99
C ALA A 616 13.92 30.08 0.18
N SER A 617 14.90 30.19 -0.72
CA SER A 617 15.51 28.98 -1.30
C SER A 617 17.02 28.96 -1.18
N ALA A 618 17.53 27.76 -0.95
CA ALA A 618 18.96 27.49 -0.90
C ALA A 618 19.61 27.48 -2.30
N THR A 619 18.81 27.55 -3.37
CA THR A 619 19.25 27.28 -4.76
C THR A 619 18.85 28.37 -5.75
N PHE A 620 18.36 29.53 -5.29
CA PHE A 620 17.77 30.56 -6.15
C PHE A 620 18.70 31.05 -7.26
N THR A 621 20.01 31.12 -7.00
CA THR A 621 21.10 31.15 -7.97
C THR A 621 22.39 30.90 -7.19
N GLY A 622 23.39 30.23 -7.76
CA GLY A 622 24.72 30.10 -7.13
C GLY A 622 25.47 31.44 -6.90
N TYR A 623 24.79 32.59 -7.07
CA TYR A 623 25.35 33.93 -6.95
C TYR A 623 24.89 34.70 -5.71
N TRP A 624 23.74 34.35 -5.09
CA TRP A 624 23.24 35.09 -3.92
C TRP A 624 22.73 34.13 -2.84
N PRO A 625 23.54 33.88 -1.79
CA PRO A 625 23.11 33.07 -0.66
C PRO A 625 22.16 33.92 0.21
N SER A 626 20.85 33.79 -0.01
CA SER A 626 19.69 34.31 0.77
C SER A 626 18.63 35.10 -0.02
N ASP A 627 18.31 34.74 -1.28
CA ASP A 627 17.16 35.34 -1.96
C ASP A 627 15.84 34.87 -1.27
N THR A 628 15.27 35.73 -0.43
CA THR A 628 13.92 35.60 0.11
C THR A 628 12.96 36.37 -0.77
N ARG A 629 11.83 35.76 -1.13
CA ARG A 629 10.79 36.42 -1.93
C ARG A 629 9.45 36.44 -1.23
N ASP A 630 8.84 37.61 -1.27
CA ASP A 630 7.44 37.80 -0.90
C ASP A 630 6.57 37.75 -2.15
N LEU A 631 5.75 36.71 -2.26
CA LEU A 631 4.82 36.52 -3.38
C LEU A 631 3.38 36.52 -2.87
N ARG A 632 2.47 37.06 -3.68
CA ARG A 632 1.03 36.97 -3.45
C ARG A 632 0.41 36.12 -4.55
N GLU A 633 -0.25 35.05 -4.15
CA GLU A 633 -1.05 34.18 -4.99
C GLU A 633 -2.54 34.55 -4.86
N LEU A 634 -3.23 34.73 -5.98
CA LEU A 634 -4.68 34.82 -6.08
C LEU A 634 -5.19 33.61 -6.85
N GLU A 635 -6.12 32.85 -6.26
CA GLU A 635 -6.82 31.77 -6.96
C GLU A 635 -8.33 31.97 -6.85
N VAL A 636 -9.05 31.87 -7.97
CA VAL A 636 -10.51 31.96 -8.02
C VAL A 636 -11.06 30.88 -8.94
N GLY A 637 -12.04 30.13 -8.47
CA GLY A 637 -12.68 29.02 -9.14
C GLY A 637 -14.20 29.13 -9.18
N GLY A 638 -14.80 28.49 -10.18
CA GLY A 638 -16.24 28.42 -10.30
C GLY A 638 -16.71 27.20 -11.07
N GLN A 639 -17.89 26.71 -10.71
CA GLN A 639 -18.59 25.61 -11.38
C GLN A 639 -20.10 25.86 -11.40
N ILE A 640 -20.71 25.66 -12.55
CA ILE A 640 -22.15 25.64 -12.79
C ILE A 640 -22.52 24.26 -13.31
N ASP A 641 -23.43 23.57 -12.62
CA ASP A 641 -23.89 22.21 -12.93
C ASP A 641 -25.42 22.19 -13.04
N VAL A 642 -25.92 22.21 -14.27
CA VAL A 642 -27.36 22.36 -14.59
C VAL A 642 -27.86 21.13 -15.33
N LEU A 643 -28.99 20.59 -14.89
CA LEU A 643 -29.73 19.55 -15.60
C LEU A 643 -30.86 20.19 -16.41
N ASP A 644 -30.88 20.01 -17.72
CA ASP A 644 -31.95 20.50 -18.58
C ASP A 644 -33.20 19.58 -18.54
N ARG A 645 -34.28 20.01 -19.20
CA ARG A 645 -35.55 19.25 -19.23
C ARG A 645 -35.45 17.93 -19.99
N ALA A 646 -34.47 17.79 -20.88
CA ALA A 646 -34.22 16.56 -21.63
C ALA A 646 -33.30 15.59 -20.86
N GLY A 647 -32.86 15.96 -19.64
CA GLY A 647 -31.97 15.16 -18.81
C GLY A 647 -30.50 15.28 -19.19
N ASN A 648 -30.13 16.24 -20.05
CA ASN A 648 -28.72 16.51 -20.32
C ASN A 648 -28.14 17.38 -19.21
N GLN A 649 -26.90 17.08 -18.83
CA GLN A 649 -26.15 17.83 -17.83
C GLN A 649 -25.19 18.80 -18.52
N TRP A 650 -25.32 20.08 -18.22
CA TRP A 650 -24.41 21.15 -18.62
C TRP A 650 -23.50 21.46 -17.45
N LEU A 651 -22.20 21.24 -17.64
CA LEU A 651 -21.18 21.54 -16.65
C LEU A 651 -20.24 22.60 -17.21
N LEU A 652 -20.36 23.82 -16.71
CA LEU A 652 -19.40 24.90 -16.95
C LEU A 652 -18.48 24.99 -15.74
N LYS A 653 -17.18 25.00 -15.94
CA LYS A 653 -16.18 25.12 -14.88
C LYS A 653 -15.02 25.99 -15.35
N GLY A 654 -14.36 26.67 -14.43
CA GLY A 654 -13.18 27.43 -14.74
C GLY A 654 -12.42 27.84 -13.49
N ARG A 655 -11.17 28.23 -13.69
CA ARG A 655 -10.29 28.68 -12.62
C ARG A 655 -9.27 29.67 -13.15
N HIS A 656 -8.94 30.63 -12.33
CA HIS A 656 -7.87 31.58 -12.51
C HIS A 656 -6.90 31.47 -11.33
N ARG A 657 -5.60 31.53 -11.61
CA ARG A 657 -4.52 31.53 -10.64
C ARG A 657 -3.45 32.52 -11.08
N GLU A 658 -2.99 33.39 -10.20
CA GLU A 658 -2.01 34.42 -10.53
C GLU A 658 -1.07 34.69 -9.36
N PHE A 659 0.22 34.75 -9.65
CA PHE A 659 1.23 35.31 -8.76
C PHE A 659 1.52 36.77 -9.15
N ASN A 660 1.76 37.63 -8.16
CA ASN A 660 2.17 39.04 -8.37
C ASN A 660 3.63 39.20 -8.83
N GLY A 661 4.31 38.12 -9.18
CA GLY A 661 5.70 38.07 -9.62
C GLY A 661 6.04 36.69 -10.15
N GLN A 662 7.27 36.51 -10.62
CA GLN A 662 7.71 35.21 -11.12
C GLN A 662 7.65 34.18 -9.99
N ALA A 663 6.95 33.06 -10.23
CA ALA A 663 6.73 31.98 -9.28
C ALA A 663 7.78 30.88 -9.48
N PRO A 664 8.23 30.20 -8.39
CA PRO A 664 9.08 29.02 -8.50
C PRO A 664 8.44 27.98 -9.43
N ARG A 665 9.27 27.21 -10.13
CA ARG A 665 8.83 26.18 -11.09
C ARG A 665 7.67 25.31 -10.59
N GLN A 666 7.77 24.79 -9.35
CA GLN A 666 6.74 23.94 -8.78
C GLN A 666 5.44 24.65 -8.39
N TRP A 667 5.42 25.98 -8.40
CA TRP A 667 4.23 26.79 -8.11
C TRP A 667 3.59 27.35 -9.37
N ARG A 668 4.27 27.32 -10.53
CA ARG A 668 3.70 27.74 -11.81
C ARG A 668 2.42 26.98 -12.15
N THR A 669 1.58 27.59 -12.96
CA THR A 669 0.35 27.00 -13.45
C THR A 669 0.66 26.17 -14.69
N TRP A 670 0.45 24.86 -14.59
CA TRP A 670 0.64 23.89 -15.68
C TRP A 670 -0.72 23.53 -16.27
N MET A 671 -0.88 23.73 -17.58
CA MET A 671 -2.10 23.38 -18.32
C MET A 671 -1.77 22.54 -19.55
N GLY A 672 -2.75 21.75 -19.98
CA GLY A 672 -2.54 20.64 -20.89
C GLY A 672 -3.14 19.35 -20.33
N ASP A 673 -3.51 18.44 -21.23
CA ASP A 673 -4.07 17.13 -20.93
C ASP A 673 -5.37 17.21 -20.10
N TRP A 674 -5.63 16.19 -19.29
CA TRP A 674 -6.86 16.03 -18.52
C TRP A 674 -7.11 17.17 -17.54
N GLY A 675 -8.30 17.76 -17.63
CA GLY A 675 -8.82 18.72 -16.66
C GLY A 675 -8.70 20.18 -17.07
N THR A 676 -7.80 20.52 -17.99
CA THR A 676 -7.62 21.88 -18.51
C THR A 676 -7.75 21.97 -20.02
N LEU A 677 -6.86 21.32 -20.80
CA LEU A 677 -6.78 21.37 -22.26
C LEU A 677 -6.62 19.95 -22.83
N ARG A 678 -7.74 19.22 -22.97
CA ARG A 678 -7.76 17.79 -23.35
C ARG A 678 -7.13 17.51 -24.72
N GLY A 679 -7.11 18.50 -25.62
CA GLY A 679 -6.49 18.43 -26.94
C GLY A 679 -4.97 18.54 -26.93
N TYR A 680 -4.36 19.06 -25.85
CA TYR A 680 -2.93 19.41 -25.82
C TYR A 680 -2.15 18.58 -24.81
N GLN A 681 -0.85 18.39 -25.04
CA GLN A 681 -0.04 17.57 -24.14
C GLN A 681 0.05 18.24 -22.76
N HIS A 682 0.32 17.45 -21.72
CA HIS A 682 0.64 18.01 -20.40
C HIS A 682 1.75 19.06 -20.50
N GLY A 683 1.61 20.18 -19.78
CA GLY A 683 2.58 21.26 -19.81
C GLY A 683 2.67 22.02 -21.14
N GLU A 684 1.67 21.89 -22.02
CA GLU A 684 1.54 22.73 -23.22
C GLU A 684 1.60 24.21 -22.86
N LEU A 685 0.84 24.61 -21.84
CA LEU A 685 0.85 25.97 -21.34
C LEU A 685 1.41 26.00 -19.92
N VAL A 686 2.38 26.87 -19.69
CA VAL A 686 3.01 27.07 -18.38
C VAL A 686 3.11 28.57 -18.15
N GLY A 687 2.88 29.02 -16.91
CA GLY A 687 3.02 30.43 -16.57
C GLY A 687 2.87 30.72 -15.09
N ASP A 688 3.30 31.91 -14.68
CA ASP A 688 3.14 32.42 -13.32
C ASP A 688 1.71 32.94 -13.08
N ALA A 689 0.96 33.19 -14.14
CA ALA A 689 -0.49 33.35 -14.07
C ALA A 689 -1.18 32.53 -15.17
N GLY A 690 -2.38 32.05 -14.88
CA GLY A 690 -3.12 31.18 -15.76
C GLY A 690 -4.62 31.19 -15.49
N THR A 691 -5.40 31.14 -16.57
CA THR A 691 -6.85 30.98 -16.54
C THR A 691 -7.26 29.84 -17.44
N TRP A 692 -8.17 28.98 -17.01
CA TRP A 692 -8.81 28.01 -17.87
C TRP A 692 -10.31 27.95 -17.64
N GLY A 693 -11.03 27.53 -18.67
CA GLY A 693 -12.47 27.34 -18.67
C GLY A 693 -12.84 26.14 -19.53
N SER A 694 -13.90 25.45 -19.14
CA SER A 694 -14.36 24.23 -19.81
C SER A 694 -15.88 24.14 -19.75
N VAL A 695 -16.48 23.83 -20.89
CA VAL A 695 -17.91 23.54 -21.02
C VAL A 695 -18.07 22.09 -21.43
N ASP A 696 -18.67 21.28 -20.57
CA ASP A 696 -19.04 19.89 -20.83
C ASP A 696 -20.57 19.80 -21.03
N LEU A 697 -21.00 19.26 -22.17
CA LEU A 697 -22.37 18.80 -22.42
C LEU A 697 -22.43 17.29 -22.30
N ARG A 698 -23.08 16.79 -21.25
CA ARG A 698 -23.24 15.35 -21.03
C ARG A 698 -24.66 14.95 -21.36
N LEU A 699 -24.81 14.15 -22.40
CA LEU A 699 -26.10 13.74 -22.90
C LEU A 699 -26.77 12.77 -21.90
N GLY A 700 -28.05 13.01 -21.61
CA GLY A 700 -28.83 12.18 -20.68
C GLY A 700 -29.22 10.81 -21.24
N TRP A 701 -28.88 10.53 -22.49
CA TRP A 701 -29.29 9.37 -23.25
C TRP A 701 -28.08 8.47 -23.53
N ASP A 702 -28.24 7.19 -23.20
CA ASP A 702 -27.29 6.13 -23.50
C ASP A 702 -27.55 5.67 -24.94
N ILE A 703 -26.75 6.17 -25.89
CA ILE A 703 -26.89 5.88 -27.33
C ILE A 703 -26.85 4.36 -27.59
N PRO A 704 -25.89 3.58 -27.05
CA PRO A 704 -25.91 2.13 -27.18
C PRO A 704 -27.20 1.47 -26.69
N ARG A 705 -27.75 1.94 -25.57
CA ARG A 705 -29.04 1.44 -25.06
C ARG A 705 -30.20 1.83 -25.97
N ALA A 706 -30.22 3.05 -26.51
CA ALA A 706 -31.23 3.53 -27.44
C ALA A 706 -31.21 2.74 -28.76
N LEU A 707 -30.02 2.45 -29.28
CA LEU A 707 -29.79 1.66 -30.50
C LEU A 707 -29.89 0.15 -30.28
N ARG A 708 -30.11 -0.30 -29.03
CA ARG A 708 -30.18 -1.72 -28.63
C ARG A 708 -28.96 -2.53 -29.05
N LEU A 709 -27.78 -1.91 -29.04
CA LEU A 709 -26.54 -2.61 -29.38
C LEU A 709 -26.29 -3.75 -28.36
N PRO A 710 -26.15 -5.01 -28.82
CA PRO A 710 -25.85 -6.12 -27.93
C PRO A 710 -24.53 -5.86 -27.18
N LEU A 711 -24.42 -6.36 -25.95
CA LEU A 711 -23.31 -6.17 -25.02
C LEU A 711 -23.13 -4.76 -24.43
N LEU A 712 -23.39 -3.69 -25.20
CA LEU A 712 -23.14 -2.30 -24.76
C LEU A 712 -24.34 -1.62 -24.08
N LYS A 713 -25.58 -2.09 -24.33
CA LYS A 713 -26.81 -1.48 -23.78
C LYS A 713 -26.90 -1.42 -22.24
N ASN A 714 -26.04 -2.18 -21.54
CA ASN A 714 -26.00 -2.26 -20.08
C ASN A 714 -24.82 -1.49 -19.47
N TRP A 715 -23.96 -0.87 -20.28
CA TRP A 715 -22.74 -0.23 -19.80
C TRP A 715 -22.97 1.21 -19.29
N GLY A 716 -24.15 1.78 -19.53
CA GLY A 716 -24.47 3.13 -19.05
C GLY A 716 -23.56 4.19 -19.67
N ILE A 717 -23.32 4.10 -20.98
CA ILE A 717 -22.36 4.96 -21.68
C ILE A 717 -22.98 6.35 -21.88
N GLN A 718 -22.46 7.33 -21.17
CA GLN A 718 -22.80 8.74 -21.29
C GLN A 718 -21.92 9.41 -22.36
N THR A 719 -22.55 9.95 -23.39
CA THR A 719 -21.82 10.74 -24.41
C THR A 719 -21.55 12.14 -23.88
N ILE A 720 -20.35 12.65 -24.11
CA ILE A 720 -19.87 13.94 -23.59
C ILE A 720 -19.33 14.75 -24.78
N GLY A 721 -19.90 15.90 -25.06
CA GLY A 721 -19.27 16.93 -25.91
C GLY A 721 -18.59 17.97 -25.03
N PHE A 722 -17.47 18.53 -25.47
CA PHE A 722 -16.80 19.57 -24.71
C PHE A 722 -16.04 20.59 -25.56
N ALA A 723 -15.80 21.74 -24.95
CA ALA A 723 -14.88 22.77 -25.43
C ALA A 723 -14.07 23.31 -24.24
N ASP A 724 -12.75 23.33 -24.41
CA ASP A 724 -11.82 23.87 -23.43
C ASP A 724 -11.11 25.11 -23.95
N TRP A 725 -10.81 26.01 -23.02
CA TRP A 725 -10.03 27.21 -23.24
C TRP A 725 -9.04 27.39 -22.10
N ALA A 726 -7.83 27.81 -22.44
CA ALA A 726 -6.84 28.16 -21.44
C ALA A 726 -5.89 29.24 -21.93
N ARG A 727 -5.38 30.01 -20.97
CA ARG A 727 -4.36 31.04 -21.19
C ARG A 727 -3.38 31.06 -20.04
N THR A 728 -2.09 31.16 -20.33
CA THR A 728 -1.03 31.44 -19.35
C THR A 728 -0.20 32.65 -19.75
N ARG A 729 0.46 33.26 -18.77
CA ARG A 729 1.46 34.33 -18.98
C ARG A 729 2.62 34.16 -18.02
N HIS A 730 3.81 34.57 -18.45
CA HIS A 730 4.99 34.69 -17.60
C HIS A 730 5.03 36.07 -16.98
N GLU A 731 5.41 36.14 -15.71
CA GLU A 731 5.78 37.39 -15.06
C GLU A 731 7.29 37.62 -15.23
N ALA A 732 7.70 38.88 -15.34
CA ALA A 732 9.12 39.22 -15.45
C ALA A 732 9.87 38.80 -14.19
N GLY A 733 11.03 38.17 -14.36
CA GLY A 733 11.88 37.77 -13.23
C GLY A 733 13.17 37.10 -13.66
N PRO A 734 14.01 36.70 -12.69
CA PRO A 734 15.36 36.23 -12.95
C PRO A 734 15.47 34.75 -13.38
N TRP A 735 14.38 33.98 -13.32
CA TRP A 735 14.36 32.61 -13.81
C TRP A 735 14.08 32.54 -15.31
N PRO A 736 14.60 31.52 -16.00
CA PRO A 736 14.21 31.26 -17.37
C PRO A 736 12.69 31.07 -17.48
N GLU A 737 12.14 31.54 -18.58
CA GLU A 737 10.81 31.13 -19.01
C GLU A 737 10.86 29.62 -19.28
N GLU A 738 9.88 28.90 -18.72
CA GLU A 738 9.79 27.44 -18.89
C GLU A 738 8.41 27.11 -19.40
N GLY A 739 8.37 26.20 -20.38
CA GLY A 739 7.16 25.90 -21.12
C GLY A 739 6.77 27.05 -22.06
N THR A 740 5.55 26.98 -22.58
CA THR A 740 5.01 27.99 -23.48
C THR A 740 3.94 28.80 -22.76
N ALA A 741 4.02 30.12 -22.79
CA ALA A 741 2.89 30.98 -22.45
C ALA A 741 2.05 31.29 -23.68
N GLY A 742 0.77 31.60 -23.48
CA GLY A 742 -0.12 31.95 -24.58
C GLY A 742 -1.54 31.48 -24.33
N GLU A 743 -2.32 31.45 -25.40
CA GLU A 743 -3.72 31.04 -25.39
C GLU A 743 -3.91 29.80 -26.25
N ARG A 744 -4.78 28.89 -25.81
CA ARG A 744 -5.13 27.66 -26.54
C ARG A 744 -6.61 27.37 -26.40
N TRP A 745 -7.15 26.78 -27.45
CA TRP A 745 -8.52 26.28 -27.52
C TRP A 745 -8.51 24.82 -27.98
N ASP A 746 -9.40 24.01 -27.43
CA ASP A 746 -9.70 22.70 -28.00
C ASP A 746 -11.20 22.39 -27.94
N VAL A 747 -11.60 21.47 -28.79
CA VAL A 747 -12.94 20.90 -28.78
C VAL A 747 -12.82 19.39 -28.89
N GLY A 748 -13.80 18.68 -28.35
CA GLY A 748 -13.79 17.24 -28.47
C GLY A 748 -15.09 16.59 -28.09
N PHE A 749 -15.05 15.27 -28.19
CA PHE A 749 -16.14 14.39 -27.80
C PHE A 749 -15.57 13.26 -26.96
N GLY A 750 -16.41 12.61 -26.18
CA GLY A 750 -16.00 11.49 -25.37
C GLY A 750 -17.17 10.69 -24.86
N PHE A 751 -16.82 9.67 -24.10
CA PHE A 751 -17.74 8.73 -23.49
C PHE A 751 -17.33 8.52 -22.05
N GLY A 752 -18.29 8.56 -21.13
CA GLY A 752 -18.11 8.15 -19.76
C GLY A 752 -18.95 6.92 -19.47
N ALA A 753 -18.38 5.92 -18.83
CA ALA A 753 -19.11 4.75 -18.36
C ALA A 753 -18.87 4.59 -16.86
N ARG A 754 -19.93 4.27 -16.12
CA ARG A 754 -19.77 3.82 -14.74
C ARG A 754 -19.40 2.34 -14.78
N LEU A 755 -18.17 2.03 -14.45
CA LEU A 755 -17.69 0.66 -14.30
C LEU A 755 -17.76 0.28 -12.82
N ASP A 756 -18.86 -0.35 -12.43
CA ASP A 756 -18.98 -1.04 -11.13
C ASP A 756 -18.25 -2.40 -11.21
N LEU A 757 -16.97 -2.41 -11.60
CA LEU A 757 -16.18 -3.64 -11.56
C LEU A 757 -15.73 -3.89 -10.11
N PRO A 758 -15.73 -5.14 -9.61
CA PRO A 758 -15.20 -5.48 -8.28
C PRO A 758 -13.74 -5.02 -8.09
N ILE A 759 -13.01 -4.86 -9.19
CA ILE A 759 -11.59 -4.55 -9.28
C ILE A 759 -11.35 -3.05 -9.51
N THR A 760 -12.38 -2.20 -9.65
CA THR A 760 -12.12 -0.76 -9.84
C THR A 760 -11.63 -0.05 -8.59
N TRP A 761 -11.36 -0.76 -7.48
CA TRP A 761 -10.66 -0.24 -6.29
C TRP A 761 -11.21 1.10 -5.75
N GLY A 762 -12.53 1.31 -5.85
CA GLY A 762 -13.19 2.54 -5.45
C GLY A 762 -13.25 3.65 -6.51
N TYR A 763 -12.89 3.35 -7.77
CA TYR A 763 -12.94 4.25 -8.93
C TYR A 763 -14.06 3.85 -9.90
N PRO A 764 -15.34 4.16 -9.60
CA PRO A 764 -16.46 3.66 -10.37
C PRO A 764 -16.61 4.29 -11.77
N TYR A 765 -15.84 5.30 -12.17
CA TYR A 765 -16.04 5.99 -13.44
C TYR A 765 -14.82 5.86 -14.36
N LEU A 766 -15.02 5.21 -15.49
CA LEU A 766 -14.09 5.28 -16.62
C LEU A 766 -14.56 6.36 -17.59
N ARG A 767 -13.67 7.24 -18.01
CA ARG A 767 -13.94 8.23 -19.05
C ARG A 767 -12.88 8.15 -20.14
N THR A 768 -13.37 8.27 -21.37
CA THR A 768 -12.55 8.29 -22.58
C THR A 768 -12.91 9.53 -23.38
N TYR A 769 -11.93 10.32 -23.80
CA TYR A 769 -12.14 11.49 -24.66
C TYR A 769 -11.32 11.38 -25.93
N VAL A 770 -11.82 12.01 -26.97
CA VAL A 770 -11.16 12.26 -28.24
C VAL A 770 -11.22 13.76 -28.47
N ALA A 771 -10.06 14.41 -28.39
CA ALA A 771 -9.94 15.86 -28.37
C ALA A 771 -9.14 16.34 -29.58
N ARG A 772 -9.46 17.53 -30.10
CA ARG A 772 -8.72 18.17 -31.17
C ARG A 772 -8.42 19.63 -30.82
N PRO A 773 -7.15 20.01 -30.77
CA PRO A 773 -6.71 21.41 -30.78
C PRO A 773 -7.36 22.22 -31.91
N VAL A 774 -7.82 23.43 -31.59
CA VAL A 774 -8.35 24.40 -32.56
C VAL A 774 -7.81 25.80 -32.26
N GLY A 775 -7.84 26.69 -33.26
CA GLY A 775 -7.37 28.07 -33.10
C GLY A 775 -5.85 28.21 -33.21
N GLU A 776 -5.33 29.34 -32.74
CA GLU A 776 -3.91 29.67 -32.78
C GLU A 776 -3.10 28.69 -31.90
N GLY A 777 -1.94 28.24 -32.41
CA GLY A 777 -1.12 27.21 -31.75
C GLY A 777 -1.61 25.77 -31.95
N SER A 778 -2.64 25.52 -32.75
CA SER A 778 -3.09 24.15 -33.09
C SER A 778 -2.32 23.52 -34.27
N GLU A 779 -1.46 24.28 -34.95
CA GLU A 779 -0.66 23.82 -36.09
C GLU A 779 0.25 22.66 -35.67
N GLY A 780 0.17 21.53 -36.38
CA GLY A 780 0.95 20.33 -36.07
C GLY A 780 0.33 19.39 -35.03
N HIS A 781 -0.78 19.75 -34.39
CA HIS A 781 -1.47 18.86 -33.47
C HIS A 781 -2.62 18.08 -34.13
N GLY A 782 -2.62 16.77 -33.95
CA GLY A 782 -3.68 15.86 -34.41
C GLY A 782 -4.77 15.61 -33.37
N TRP A 783 -5.70 14.71 -33.70
CA TRP A 783 -6.63 14.15 -32.72
C TRP A 783 -5.87 13.39 -31.63
N ARG A 784 -6.28 13.58 -30.38
CA ARG A 784 -5.71 12.88 -29.22
C ARG A 784 -6.76 12.08 -28.49
N PHE A 785 -6.37 10.87 -28.12
CA PHE A 785 -7.21 9.94 -27.37
C PHE A 785 -6.74 9.96 -25.92
N LEU A 786 -7.66 10.25 -25.01
CA LEU A 786 -7.43 10.27 -23.58
C LEU A 786 -8.30 9.21 -22.92
N VAL A 787 -7.71 8.46 -22.00
CA VAL A 787 -8.42 7.54 -21.12
C VAL A 787 -8.05 7.91 -19.69
N GLY A 788 -9.05 8.09 -18.84
CA GLY A 788 -8.88 8.45 -17.44
C GLY A 788 -9.93 7.79 -16.56
N VAL A 789 -9.52 7.40 -15.36
CA VAL A 789 -10.42 6.89 -14.33
C VAL A 789 -10.67 7.98 -13.29
N GLU A 790 -11.92 8.26 -12.97
CA GLU A 790 -12.33 9.32 -12.03
C GLU A 790 -12.93 8.76 -10.73
N VAL A 791 -12.60 9.41 -9.61
CA VAL A 791 -13.37 9.34 -8.35
C VAL A 791 -14.42 10.44 -8.39
N ARG A 792 -15.64 10.15 -7.95
CA ARG A 792 -16.74 11.12 -7.93
C ARG A 792 -16.76 11.97 -6.66
#